data_AF-A0AAW1PEA7-F1
#
_entry.id   AF-A0AAW1PEA7-F1
#
_cell.length_a   1.000
_cell.length_b   1.000
_cell.length_c   1.000
_cell.angle_alpha   90.00
_cell.angle_beta   90.00
_cell.angle_gamma   90.00
#
_symmetry.space_group_name_H-M   'P 1'
#
loop_
_entity.id
_entity.type
_entity.pdbx_description
1 polymer ?
#
loop_
_entity_poly.entity_id
_entity_poly.type
_entity_poly.pdbx_seq_one_letter_code
_entity_poly.pdbx_strand_id
1 'polypeptide(L)'
;MSFDGLLPKDFEEFRSVDFWNGFFKKRGASAFEWYGDWRQLQPLISPVCTPGSSIVMLGCGNSELSADMYDAGLTDITNVDFSPVVVRAMMAKNLRQRPRMKWLVMDMTATKFADGQFQVAFDKGGLDALMGEDTSGAMAAGTKFLAEVARLLDSNGTYICITLAQPHVLRKLVTSFTSGWRISMRQVPPSADMARSPLQPFFVVVQRAAGAADVPPVEASFKAASSAPNAEQLTDALKVVEAENTARAAATAPFSAAIMDVEKAEADRAVRDCAVFVVPQGREHEWMFSSEEGHRQIAVSCLSRRVIIVSLNRGHSFASMQSVQSALSPLVLRLAPIASSPLDASEPIPFLSTDDGIGSRTVIEEKAAGSKKGGKAKCGSKPPAGSGGSGAGPAEGPMEVDHSQLPCDYHEAIVEGISYLGDSLRARQGQGHAGKVLLVGLGGGGLPVFLHRQLGLQVEVVELDEAVVGLARRHFGFVDSDTLTARVGDGLAAVAQYARSAQLLSEAGPTSSISRPTETSSCMPQQRGPREPLDVIIVDAGSGDASVAMSCPPAPFVQAEFLRHAKQALHPEGMLVMNCVSRTDTPYQEAVETIKGTFSEVYELGVDEDVNRVVFASCCTLGRVQPTLSQQKAAKSAKAGKARGLVKQPEGMRSSVLRHFAGLDITDIKYRLKRL
;
A
#
# COMPACT_ATOMS: atom_id res chain seq x y z
N MET A 1 4.47 34.48 -42.94
CA MET A 1 3.04 34.32 -42.57
C MET A 1 2.98 34.48 -41.07
N SER A 2 2.17 35.41 -40.56
CA SER A 2 1.97 35.55 -39.10
C SER A 2 1.40 34.24 -38.55
N PHE A 3 1.85 33.87 -37.35
CA PHE A 3 1.50 32.61 -36.66
C PHE A 3 0.09 32.63 -36.04
N ASP A 4 -0.62 33.75 -36.16
CA ASP A 4 -1.95 33.97 -35.60
C ASP A 4 -2.98 33.03 -36.26
N GLY A 5 -3.42 32.01 -35.51
CA GLY A 5 -4.55 31.16 -35.86
C GLY A 5 -4.26 29.68 -36.13
N LEU A 6 -3.02 29.22 -35.99
CA LEU A 6 -2.66 27.80 -36.17
C LEU A 6 -2.46 27.03 -34.85
N LEU A 7 -2.19 27.72 -33.75
CA LEU A 7 -1.98 27.08 -32.45
C LEU A 7 -3.32 26.71 -31.79
N PRO A 8 -3.33 25.68 -30.91
CA PRO A 8 -4.50 25.35 -30.10
C PRO A 8 -5.02 26.59 -29.37
N LYS A 9 -6.35 26.76 -29.34
CA LYS A 9 -7.01 27.85 -28.61
C LYS A 9 -7.40 27.43 -27.20
N ASP A 10 -7.68 26.14 -27.01
CA ASP A 10 -8.12 25.55 -25.74
C ASP A 10 -7.29 24.31 -25.40
N PHE A 11 -7.22 23.95 -24.12
CA PHE A 11 -6.37 22.85 -23.63
C PHE A 11 -6.77 21.46 -24.16
N GLU A 12 -8.06 21.24 -24.47
CA GLU A 12 -8.54 19.99 -25.06
C GLU A 12 -7.95 19.74 -26.47
N GLU A 13 -7.69 20.80 -27.24
CA GLU A 13 -7.14 20.68 -28.59
C GLU A 13 -5.70 20.12 -28.57
N PHE A 14 -4.92 20.36 -27.51
CA PHE A 14 -3.59 19.76 -27.33
C PHE A 14 -3.65 18.22 -27.24
N ARG A 15 -4.79 17.65 -26.81
CA ARG A 15 -5.02 16.20 -26.70
C ARG A 15 -5.72 15.62 -27.92
N SER A 16 -6.08 16.44 -28.92
CA SER A 16 -6.85 16.01 -30.08
C SER A 16 -5.96 15.63 -31.27
N VAL A 17 -5.98 14.35 -31.63
CA VAL A 17 -5.29 13.85 -32.84
C VAL A 17 -5.79 14.55 -34.11
N ASP A 18 -7.08 14.92 -34.17
CA ASP A 18 -7.66 15.58 -35.34
C ASP A 18 -7.19 17.02 -35.47
N PHE A 19 -7.05 17.73 -34.35
CA PHE A 19 -6.44 19.06 -34.33
C PHE A 19 -5.02 19.00 -34.88
N TRP A 20 -4.18 18.12 -34.32
CA TRP A 20 -2.78 17.99 -34.74
C TRP A 20 -2.64 17.51 -36.19
N ASN A 21 -3.48 16.58 -36.64
CA ASN A 21 -3.56 16.19 -38.05
C ASN A 21 -3.85 17.40 -38.96
N GLY A 22 -4.76 18.30 -38.55
CA GLY A 22 -5.05 19.54 -39.27
C GLY A 22 -3.88 20.53 -39.24
N PHE A 23 -3.25 20.71 -38.08
CA PHE A 23 -2.06 21.55 -37.91
C PHE A 23 -0.94 21.12 -38.85
N PHE A 24 -0.54 19.84 -38.82
CA PHE A 24 0.57 19.33 -39.62
C PHE A 24 0.28 19.39 -41.13
N LYS A 25 -0.97 19.17 -41.57
CA LYS A 25 -1.37 19.36 -42.97
C LYS A 25 -1.20 20.81 -43.43
N LYS A 26 -1.62 21.79 -42.60
CA LYS A 26 -1.54 23.22 -42.93
C LYS A 26 -0.11 23.75 -42.88
N ARG A 27 0.69 23.26 -41.91
CA ARG A 27 2.09 23.68 -41.69
C ARG A 27 3.02 23.27 -42.83
N GLY A 28 2.81 22.08 -43.41
CA GLY A 28 3.68 21.53 -44.45
C GLY A 28 5.05 21.12 -43.92
N ALA A 29 6.12 21.35 -44.70
CA ALA A 29 7.46 20.85 -44.40
C ALA A 29 8.25 21.67 -43.36
N SER A 30 7.78 22.86 -43.00
CA SER A 30 8.47 23.75 -42.06
C SER A 30 8.38 23.24 -40.63
N ALA A 31 9.54 23.04 -39.99
CA ALA A 31 9.63 22.60 -38.61
C ALA A 31 8.89 23.53 -37.65
N PHE A 32 8.42 22.98 -36.53
CA PHE A 32 7.89 23.74 -35.42
C PHE A 32 8.57 23.26 -34.13
N GLU A 33 9.23 24.17 -33.43
CA GLU A 33 10.03 23.86 -32.25
C GLU A 33 9.37 24.40 -30.99
N TRP A 34 8.86 23.50 -30.16
CA TRP A 34 8.52 23.81 -28.77
C TRP A 34 9.76 23.78 -27.90
N TYR A 35 9.89 24.78 -27.02
CA TYR A 35 10.85 24.78 -25.90
C TYR A 35 12.33 24.71 -26.26
N GLY A 36 12.66 25.19 -27.45
CA GLY A 36 14.04 25.35 -27.93
C GLY A 36 14.44 24.34 -29.01
N ASP A 37 15.47 24.72 -29.74
CA ASP A 37 16.06 23.93 -30.82
C ASP A 37 17.34 23.21 -30.38
N TRP A 38 17.96 22.47 -31.31
CA TRP A 38 19.20 21.73 -31.04
C TRP A 38 20.34 22.59 -30.51
N ARG A 39 20.47 23.86 -30.95
CA ARG A 39 21.58 24.73 -30.52
C ARG A 39 21.51 25.01 -29.02
N GLN A 40 20.29 25.12 -28.49
CA GLN A 40 20.06 25.39 -27.06
C GLN A 40 20.12 24.11 -26.23
N LEU A 41 19.65 22.98 -26.80
CA LEU A 41 19.50 21.72 -26.07
C LEU A 41 20.75 20.84 -26.10
N GLN A 42 21.59 20.92 -27.13
CA GLN A 42 22.79 20.10 -27.29
C GLN A 42 23.73 20.13 -26.05
N PRO A 43 24.02 21.28 -25.42
CA PRO A 43 24.87 21.32 -24.22
C PRO A 43 24.26 20.60 -23.01
N LEU A 44 22.93 20.46 -22.97
CA LEU A 44 22.21 19.77 -21.89
C LEU A 44 22.02 18.28 -22.18
N ILE A 45 21.86 17.91 -23.46
CA ILE A 45 21.67 16.52 -23.91
C ILE A 45 22.99 15.74 -23.87
N SER A 46 24.10 16.33 -24.32
CA SER A 46 25.37 15.62 -24.50
C SER A 46 25.95 14.98 -23.22
N PRO A 47 25.80 15.58 -22.01
CA PRO A 47 26.24 14.94 -20.78
C PRO A 47 25.39 13.74 -20.35
N VAL A 48 24.18 13.59 -20.90
CA VAL A 48 23.17 12.62 -20.44
C VAL A 48 22.97 11.49 -21.46
N CYS A 49 23.10 11.79 -22.76
CA CYS A 49 22.96 10.82 -23.84
C CYS A 49 24.32 10.53 -24.47
N THR A 50 24.67 9.26 -24.62
CA THR A 50 25.95 8.84 -25.23
C THR A 50 25.74 8.14 -26.57
N PRO A 51 26.74 8.11 -27.46
CA PRO A 51 26.65 7.32 -28.68
C PRO A 51 26.33 5.84 -28.38
N GLY A 52 25.27 5.33 -29.00
CA GLY A 52 24.79 3.96 -28.77
C GLY A 52 23.62 3.85 -27.78
N SER A 53 23.21 4.94 -27.11
CA SER A 53 21.98 4.94 -26.31
C SER A 53 20.76 4.60 -27.16
N SER A 54 19.91 3.69 -26.66
CA SER A 54 18.59 3.44 -27.24
C SER A 54 17.60 4.48 -26.75
N ILE A 55 17.09 5.30 -27.67
CA ILE A 55 16.30 6.50 -27.37
C ILE A 55 14.88 6.36 -27.93
N VAL A 56 13.87 6.71 -27.13
CA VAL A 56 12.49 6.92 -27.59
C VAL A 56 12.10 8.40 -27.45
N MET A 57 11.65 9.01 -28.55
CA MET A 57 11.10 10.37 -28.58
C MET A 57 9.57 10.27 -28.50
N LEU A 58 8.98 10.67 -27.38
CA LEU A 58 7.54 10.60 -27.11
C LEU A 58 6.88 11.93 -27.51
N GLY A 59 5.87 11.86 -28.37
CA GLY A 59 5.21 13.07 -28.91
C GLY A 59 6.14 13.86 -29.83
N CYS A 60 6.79 13.18 -30.79
CA CYS A 60 7.89 13.78 -31.56
C CYS A 60 7.48 14.98 -32.44
N GLY A 61 6.20 15.07 -32.84
CA GLY A 61 5.71 16.09 -33.75
C GLY A 61 6.55 16.17 -35.04
N ASN A 62 6.72 17.39 -35.55
CA ASN A 62 7.58 17.69 -36.70
C ASN A 62 8.88 18.42 -36.33
N SER A 63 9.34 18.24 -35.08
CA SER A 63 10.60 18.81 -34.59
C SER A 63 11.80 18.22 -35.35
N GLU A 64 12.84 19.03 -35.54
CA GLU A 64 14.13 18.59 -36.11
C GLU A 64 15.07 18.02 -35.06
N LEU A 65 14.75 18.14 -33.77
CA LEU A 65 15.61 17.72 -32.66
C LEU A 65 16.13 16.29 -32.81
N SER A 66 15.27 15.32 -33.13
CA SER A 66 15.70 13.92 -33.25
C SER A 66 16.57 13.65 -34.49
N ALA A 67 16.41 14.46 -35.54
CA ALA A 67 17.27 14.43 -36.72
C ALA A 67 18.65 15.05 -36.42
N ASP A 68 18.70 16.16 -35.69
CA ASP A 68 19.94 16.80 -35.26
C ASP A 68 20.73 15.91 -34.28
N MET A 69 20.03 15.27 -33.33
CA MET A 69 20.60 14.26 -32.43
C MET A 69 21.24 13.10 -33.21
N TYR A 70 20.56 12.64 -34.26
CA TYR A 70 21.07 11.58 -35.14
C TYR A 70 22.37 12.00 -35.83
N ASP A 71 22.38 13.20 -36.40
CA ASP A 71 23.54 13.75 -37.12
C ASP A 71 24.72 14.03 -36.16
N ALA A 72 24.44 14.21 -34.86
CA ALA A 72 25.42 14.30 -33.79
C ALA A 72 25.92 12.93 -33.27
N GLY A 73 25.44 11.81 -33.83
CA GLY A 73 25.92 10.45 -33.53
C GLY A 73 24.98 9.58 -32.68
N LEU A 74 23.84 10.12 -32.22
CA LEU A 74 22.82 9.35 -31.49
C LEU A 74 21.92 8.61 -32.48
N THR A 75 22.33 7.43 -32.92
CA THR A 75 21.74 6.81 -34.13
C THR A 75 20.63 5.77 -33.88
N ASP A 76 20.40 5.32 -32.64
CA ASP A 76 19.30 4.41 -32.28
C ASP A 76 18.12 5.18 -31.67
N ILE A 77 17.40 5.90 -32.54
CA ILE A 77 16.27 6.75 -32.15
C ILE A 77 14.96 6.19 -32.71
N THR A 78 13.99 5.98 -31.82
CA THR A 78 12.61 5.63 -32.15
C THR A 78 11.69 6.81 -31.86
N ASN A 79 11.01 7.33 -32.88
CA ASN A 79 10.11 8.47 -32.77
C ASN A 79 8.66 8.00 -32.75
N VAL A 80 7.89 8.52 -31.81
CA VAL A 80 6.49 8.17 -31.60
C VAL A 80 5.64 9.43 -31.58
N ASP A 81 4.52 9.38 -32.30
CA ASP A 81 3.47 10.39 -32.23
C ASP A 81 2.11 9.75 -32.55
N PHE A 82 1.04 10.21 -31.92
CA PHE A 82 -0.31 9.71 -32.19
C PHE A 82 -0.86 10.15 -33.56
N SER A 83 -0.23 11.13 -34.23
CA SER A 83 -0.65 11.67 -35.51
C SER A 83 -0.04 10.87 -36.67
N PRO A 84 -0.84 10.08 -37.42
CA PRO A 84 -0.35 9.38 -38.60
C PRO A 84 0.06 10.35 -39.74
N VAL A 85 -0.36 11.62 -39.67
CA VAL A 85 0.06 12.65 -40.64
C VAL A 85 1.53 12.99 -40.41
N VAL A 86 1.91 13.34 -39.18
CA VAL A 86 3.27 13.80 -38.89
C VAL A 86 4.28 12.66 -38.99
N VAL A 87 3.92 11.47 -38.49
CA VAL A 87 4.80 10.29 -38.57
C VAL A 87 5.16 9.97 -40.00
N ARG A 88 4.17 9.97 -40.93
CA ARG A 88 4.44 9.72 -42.35
C ARG A 88 5.30 10.81 -42.99
N ALA A 89 5.03 12.08 -42.69
CA ALA A 89 5.79 13.20 -43.21
C ALA A 89 7.26 13.15 -42.74
N MET A 90 7.48 12.92 -41.45
CA MET A 90 8.81 12.85 -40.86
C MET A 90 9.58 11.61 -41.28
N MET A 91 8.91 10.46 -41.43
CA MET A 91 9.52 9.27 -42.03
C MET A 91 10.00 9.56 -43.46
N ALA A 92 9.15 10.15 -44.31
CA ALA A 92 9.51 10.48 -45.69
C ALA A 92 10.69 11.48 -45.77
N LYS A 93 10.73 12.46 -44.87
CA LYS A 93 11.82 13.45 -44.76
C LYS A 93 13.15 12.79 -44.38
N ASN A 94 13.14 11.80 -43.50
CA ASN A 94 14.36 11.29 -42.85
C ASN A 94 14.89 9.96 -43.41
N LEU A 95 14.03 9.12 -44.02
CA LEU A 95 14.37 7.73 -44.35
C LEU A 95 15.63 7.55 -45.21
N ARG A 96 15.91 8.48 -46.14
CA ARG A 96 17.10 8.39 -47.02
C ARG A 96 18.41 8.77 -46.33
N GLN A 97 18.40 9.80 -45.49
CA GLN A 97 19.61 10.34 -44.85
C GLN A 97 19.88 9.70 -43.49
N ARG A 98 18.82 9.28 -42.79
CA ARG A 98 18.86 8.78 -41.40
C ARG A 98 18.16 7.42 -41.30
N PRO A 99 18.64 6.39 -42.01
CA PRO A 99 17.91 5.13 -42.22
C PRO A 99 17.69 4.31 -40.95
N ARG A 100 18.42 4.58 -39.86
CA ARG A 100 18.24 3.86 -38.58
C ARG A 100 17.15 4.47 -37.70
N MET A 101 16.64 5.66 -38.01
CA MET A 101 15.53 6.25 -37.26
C MET A 101 14.23 5.48 -37.54
N LYS A 102 13.51 5.14 -36.47
CA LYS A 102 12.19 4.53 -36.54
C LYS A 102 11.12 5.61 -36.31
N TRP A 103 9.98 5.47 -36.98
CA TRP A 103 8.85 6.41 -36.92
C TRP A 103 7.56 5.61 -36.78
N LEU A 104 6.88 5.74 -35.65
CA LEU A 104 5.76 4.87 -35.29
C LEU A 104 4.55 5.69 -34.81
N VAL A 105 3.37 5.33 -35.31
CA VAL A 105 2.11 5.91 -34.83
C VAL A 105 1.71 5.20 -33.55
N MET A 106 1.84 5.87 -32.40
CA MET A 106 1.39 5.34 -31.11
C MET A 106 0.94 6.46 -30.16
N ASP A 107 0.04 6.12 -29.25
CA ASP A 107 -0.27 6.93 -28.09
C ASP A 107 0.86 6.79 -27.06
N MET A 108 1.44 7.92 -26.64
CA MET A 108 2.54 7.94 -25.69
C MET A 108 2.14 7.55 -24.26
N THR A 109 0.84 7.52 -23.95
CA THR A 109 0.30 7.04 -22.67
C THR A 109 0.10 5.52 -22.62
N ALA A 110 0.21 4.83 -23.77
CA ALA A 110 0.00 3.39 -23.90
C ALA A 110 0.75 2.84 -25.13
N THR A 111 2.08 2.78 -25.03
CA THR A 111 2.92 2.30 -26.12
C THR A 111 2.94 0.77 -26.19
N LYS A 112 3.45 0.23 -27.31
CA LYS A 112 3.49 -1.23 -27.56
C LYS A 112 4.87 -1.85 -27.39
N PHE A 113 5.80 -1.13 -26.76
CA PHE A 113 7.18 -1.58 -26.54
C PHE A 113 7.27 -2.50 -25.32
N ALA A 114 8.33 -3.30 -25.25
CA ALA A 114 8.64 -4.12 -24.09
C ALA A 114 9.04 -3.26 -22.88
N ASP A 115 8.88 -3.81 -21.68
CA ASP A 115 9.36 -3.19 -20.44
C ASP A 115 10.89 -3.09 -20.50
N GLY A 116 11.45 -1.97 -20.04
CA GLY A 116 12.89 -1.75 -20.00
C GLY A 116 13.59 -1.77 -21.36
N GLN A 117 12.88 -1.43 -22.44
CA GLN A 117 13.42 -1.49 -23.80
C GLN A 117 14.40 -0.34 -24.11
N PHE A 118 14.26 0.81 -23.45
CA PHE A 118 15.02 2.03 -23.77
C PHE A 118 15.92 2.48 -22.62
N GLN A 119 17.08 3.00 -22.97
CA GLN A 119 17.97 3.70 -22.03
C GLN A 119 17.51 5.14 -21.80
N VAL A 120 16.94 5.78 -22.82
CA VAL A 120 16.48 7.17 -22.73
C VAL A 120 15.07 7.31 -23.26
N ALA A 121 14.19 7.89 -22.45
CA ALA A 121 12.88 8.40 -22.87
C ALA A 121 12.95 9.92 -22.92
N PHE A 122 12.56 10.51 -24.05
CA PHE A 122 12.65 11.94 -24.29
C PHE A 122 11.27 12.52 -24.52
N ASP A 123 10.90 13.52 -23.73
CA ASP A 123 9.67 14.29 -23.83
C ASP A 123 10.00 15.78 -23.99
N LYS A 124 9.40 16.42 -25.01
CA LYS A 124 9.52 17.86 -25.23
C LYS A 124 8.13 18.46 -25.44
N GLY A 125 7.49 18.77 -24.32
CA GLY A 125 6.15 19.36 -24.25
C GLY A 125 4.98 18.39 -24.42
N GLY A 126 5.23 17.08 -24.48
CA GLY A 126 4.21 16.04 -24.47
C GLY A 126 3.50 15.97 -23.12
N LEU A 127 4.23 15.98 -21.99
CA LEU A 127 3.59 16.05 -20.67
C LEU A 127 2.75 17.33 -20.51
N ASP A 128 3.26 18.47 -20.97
CA ASP A 128 2.53 19.75 -20.96
C ASP A 128 1.26 19.68 -21.82
N ALA A 129 1.30 19.03 -22.98
CA ALA A 129 0.14 18.84 -23.85
C ALA A 129 -0.95 17.97 -23.20
N LEU A 130 -0.58 16.97 -22.40
CA LEU A 130 -1.52 16.15 -21.64
C LEU A 130 -2.09 16.87 -20.43
N MET A 131 -1.29 17.75 -19.82
CA MET A 131 -1.55 18.38 -18.53
C MET A 131 -1.77 19.89 -18.60
N GLY A 132 -2.16 20.43 -19.76
CA GLY A 132 -2.30 21.88 -19.94
C GLY A 132 -3.27 22.56 -18.96
N GLU A 133 -4.17 21.80 -18.35
CA GLU A 133 -5.10 22.22 -17.31
C GLU A 133 -5.01 21.33 -16.07
N ASP A 134 -5.35 21.86 -14.90
CA ASP A 134 -5.40 21.13 -13.63
C ASP A 134 -6.78 20.48 -13.43
N THR A 135 -7.15 19.56 -14.34
CA THR A 135 -8.38 18.76 -14.25
C THR A 135 -8.07 17.32 -13.88
N SER A 136 -9.03 16.62 -13.26
CA SER A 136 -8.85 15.20 -12.90
C SER A 136 -8.51 14.32 -14.12
N GLY A 137 -9.06 14.65 -15.29
CA GLY A 137 -8.76 13.96 -16.54
C GLY A 137 -7.32 14.17 -17.01
N ALA A 138 -6.86 15.42 -17.02
CA ALA A 138 -5.49 15.77 -17.34
C ALA A 138 -4.47 15.13 -16.37
N MET A 139 -4.76 15.15 -15.06
CA MET A 139 -3.95 14.48 -14.04
C MET A 139 -3.88 12.96 -14.23
N ALA A 140 -4.99 12.32 -14.64
CA ALA A 140 -5.01 10.90 -14.96
C ALA A 140 -4.19 10.58 -16.22
N ALA A 141 -4.25 11.43 -17.24
CA ALA A 141 -3.44 11.28 -18.46
C ALA A 141 -1.94 11.43 -18.16
N GLY A 142 -1.55 12.45 -17.39
CA GLY A 142 -0.18 12.62 -16.93
C GLY A 142 0.32 11.45 -16.09
N THR A 143 -0.54 10.89 -15.22
CA THR A 143 -0.22 9.67 -14.45
C THR A 143 0.09 8.49 -15.35
N LYS A 144 -0.75 8.25 -16.36
CA LYS A 144 -0.55 7.16 -17.33
C LYS A 144 0.75 7.35 -18.11
N PHE A 145 1.00 8.57 -18.60
CA PHE A 145 2.21 8.89 -19.34
C PHE A 145 3.48 8.66 -18.53
N LEU A 146 3.56 9.19 -17.30
CA LEU A 146 4.75 9.04 -16.46
C LEU A 146 4.97 7.57 -16.03
N ALA A 147 3.90 6.82 -15.78
CA ALA A 147 3.99 5.38 -15.54
C ALA A 147 4.51 4.61 -16.77
N GLU A 148 4.07 5.01 -17.96
CA GLU A 148 4.53 4.43 -19.22
C GLU A 148 6.01 4.76 -19.47
N VAL A 149 6.45 5.99 -19.23
CA VAL A 149 7.87 6.38 -19.25
C VAL A 149 8.68 5.50 -18.30
N ALA A 150 8.25 5.34 -17.04
CA ALA A 150 8.95 4.52 -16.06
C ALA A 150 9.06 3.04 -16.49
N ARG A 151 8.03 2.51 -17.16
CA ARG A 151 7.98 1.15 -17.70
C ARG A 151 8.95 0.94 -18.87
N LEU A 152 9.07 1.94 -19.75
CA LEU A 152 9.92 1.87 -20.94
C LEU A 152 11.42 1.88 -20.62
N LEU A 153 11.79 2.46 -19.48
CA LEU A 153 13.18 2.63 -19.07
C LEU A 153 13.78 1.37 -18.44
N ASP A 154 14.99 1.01 -18.88
CA ASP A 154 15.77 -0.08 -18.29
C ASP A 154 16.25 0.25 -16.86
N SER A 155 17.06 -0.64 -16.27
CA SER A 155 17.55 -0.48 -14.88
C SER A 155 18.48 0.71 -14.67
N ASN A 156 19.05 1.29 -15.73
CA ASN A 156 19.89 2.48 -15.72
C ASN A 156 19.24 3.65 -16.49
N GLY A 157 17.94 3.53 -16.78
CA GLY A 157 17.27 4.40 -17.72
C GLY A 157 17.13 5.83 -17.23
N THR A 158 17.05 6.74 -18.19
CA THR A 158 16.93 8.19 -17.99
C THR A 158 15.72 8.74 -18.73
N TYR A 159 14.88 9.46 -18.03
CA TYR A 159 13.82 10.28 -18.60
C TYR A 159 14.30 11.73 -18.70
N ILE A 160 14.20 12.32 -19.88
CA ILE A 160 14.48 13.73 -20.13
C ILE A 160 13.16 14.40 -20.50
N CYS A 161 12.76 15.40 -19.72
CA CYS A 161 11.55 16.18 -19.93
C CYS A 161 11.90 17.65 -20.13
N ILE A 162 11.46 18.22 -21.25
CA ILE A 162 11.54 19.66 -21.49
C ILE A 162 10.13 20.23 -21.39
N THR A 163 9.91 21.08 -20.40
CA THR A 163 8.59 21.52 -19.96
C THR A 163 8.59 22.99 -19.54
N LEU A 164 7.42 23.64 -19.58
CA LEU A 164 7.21 24.94 -18.90
C LEU A 164 7.02 24.81 -17.39
N ALA A 165 6.98 23.59 -16.86
CA ALA A 165 6.96 23.29 -15.43
C ALA A 165 5.90 24.08 -14.65
N GLN A 166 4.68 24.16 -15.19
CA GLN A 166 3.54 24.69 -14.43
C GLN A 166 3.41 23.92 -13.10
N PRO A 167 2.97 24.57 -12.00
CA PRO A 167 3.09 23.98 -10.66
C PRO A 167 2.50 22.58 -10.51
N HIS A 168 1.35 22.30 -11.11
CA HIS A 168 0.71 20.97 -11.08
C HIS A 168 1.46 19.94 -11.93
N VAL A 169 1.98 20.33 -13.10
CA VAL A 169 2.80 19.49 -13.98
C VAL A 169 4.11 19.09 -13.28
N LEU A 170 4.84 20.06 -12.74
CA LEU A 170 6.10 19.82 -12.05
C LEU A 170 5.87 18.97 -10.80
N ARG A 171 4.85 19.30 -9.99
CA ARG A 171 4.47 18.51 -8.81
C ARG A 171 4.20 17.06 -9.20
N LYS A 172 3.44 16.85 -10.28
CA LYS A 172 3.14 15.50 -10.76
C LYS A 172 4.38 14.75 -11.21
N LEU A 173 5.29 15.40 -11.93
CA LEU A 173 6.55 14.81 -12.36
C LEU A 173 7.39 14.37 -11.15
N VAL A 174 7.68 15.29 -10.21
CA VAL A 174 8.58 14.99 -9.09
C VAL A 174 8.00 13.95 -8.11
N THR A 175 6.69 13.95 -7.90
CA THR A 175 6.01 12.96 -7.04
C THR A 175 5.85 11.59 -7.70
N SER A 176 5.98 11.50 -9.03
CA SER A 176 5.89 10.21 -9.74
C SER A 176 7.22 9.42 -9.71
N PHE A 177 8.34 10.08 -9.42
CA PHE A 177 9.67 9.48 -9.39
C PHE A 177 10.36 9.70 -8.04
N THR A 178 10.05 8.86 -7.06
CA THR A 178 10.56 8.98 -5.69
C THR A 178 11.73 8.03 -5.44
N SER A 179 11.52 6.92 -4.74
CA SER A 179 12.55 5.95 -4.37
C SER A 179 13.25 5.39 -5.60
N GLY A 180 14.58 5.39 -5.57
CA GLY A 180 15.39 4.86 -6.67
C GLY A 180 15.51 5.78 -7.89
N TRP A 181 15.09 7.05 -7.79
CA TRP A 181 15.23 8.05 -8.86
C TRP A 181 15.90 9.33 -8.37
N ARG A 182 16.90 9.82 -9.10
CA ARG A 182 17.45 11.17 -8.96
C ARG A 182 16.79 12.10 -9.95
N ILE A 183 16.46 13.31 -9.51
CA ILE A 183 15.89 14.35 -10.35
C ILE A 183 16.80 15.57 -10.32
N SER A 184 17.18 16.07 -11.49
CA SER A 184 17.85 17.36 -11.63
C SER A 184 17.11 18.25 -12.62
N MET A 185 17.11 19.55 -12.36
CA MET A 185 16.38 20.54 -13.15
C MET A 185 17.26 21.74 -13.46
N ARG A 186 17.32 22.11 -14.73
CA ARG A 186 18.10 23.23 -15.26
C ARG A 186 17.23 24.10 -16.16
N GLN A 187 17.56 25.37 -16.31
CA GLN A 187 16.93 26.20 -17.33
C GLN A 187 17.47 25.84 -18.72
N VAL A 188 16.61 25.81 -19.73
CA VAL A 188 17.06 25.77 -21.13
C VAL A 188 17.72 27.11 -21.46
N PRO A 189 18.94 27.15 -22.04
CA PRO A 189 19.61 28.40 -22.38
C PRO A 189 18.71 29.34 -23.19
N PRO A 190 18.53 30.60 -22.79
CA PRO A 190 17.59 31.50 -23.45
C PRO A 190 18.05 31.86 -24.86
N SER A 191 17.13 31.83 -25.82
CA SER A 191 17.28 32.51 -27.10
C SER A 191 16.99 34.00 -26.93
N ALA A 192 17.30 34.83 -27.93
CA ALA A 192 17.01 36.26 -27.89
C ALA A 192 15.52 36.57 -27.65
N ASP A 193 14.62 35.70 -28.14
CA ASP A 193 13.18 35.85 -27.92
C ASP A 193 12.75 35.36 -26.54
N MET A 194 13.32 34.25 -26.03
CA MET A 194 13.01 33.75 -24.69
C MET A 194 13.51 34.68 -23.58
N ALA A 195 14.60 35.43 -23.81
CA ALA A 195 15.13 36.37 -22.82
C ALA A 195 14.14 37.47 -22.42
N ARG A 196 13.12 37.74 -23.24
CA ARG A 196 12.04 38.72 -22.97
C ARG A 196 10.73 38.08 -22.54
N SER A 197 10.64 36.75 -22.57
CA SER A 197 9.41 36.00 -22.29
C SER A 197 9.19 35.88 -20.78
N PRO A 198 7.94 35.96 -20.30
CA PRO A 198 7.62 35.57 -18.92
C PRO A 198 7.72 34.05 -18.70
N LEU A 199 7.82 33.28 -19.79
CA LEU A 199 7.93 31.83 -19.79
C LEU A 199 9.34 31.39 -20.18
N GLN A 200 9.89 30.51 -19.36
CA GLN A 200 11.19 29.85 -19.49
C GLN A 200 10.98 28.34 -19.49
N PRO A 201 11.46 27.61 -20.52
CA PRO A 201 11.49 26.16 -20.48
C PRO A 201 12.57 25.63 -19.54
N PHE A 202 12.29 24.49 -18.93
CA PHE A 202 13.19 23.76 -18.06
C PHE A 202 13.55 22.41 -18.67
N PHE A 203 14.79 22.00 -18.45
CA PHE A 203 15.32 20.68 -18.79
C PHE A 203 15.41 19.87 -17.50
N VAL A 204 14.50 18.91 -17.36
CA VAL A 204 14.40 18.01 -16.21
C VAL A 204 14.97 16.66 -16.60
N VAL A 205 15.88 16.13 -15.80
CA VAL A 205 16.46 14.79 -15.96
C VAL A 205 16.05 13.97 -14.76
N VAL A 206 15.37 12.85 -15.01
CA VAL A 206 15.02 11.84 -14.01
C VAL A 206 15.79 10.56 -14.35
N GLN A 207 16.70 10.15 -13.47
CA GLN A 207 17.60 9.03 -13.72
C GLN A 207 17.48 7.98 -12.63
N ARG A 208 17.45 6.70 -12.98
CA ARG A 208 17.51 5.63 -11.98
C ARG A 208 18.81 5.70 -11.17
N ALA A 209 18.68 5.62 -9.85
CA ALA A 209 19.79 5.56 -8.92
C ALA A 209 19.99 4.12 -8.43
N ALA A 210 21.22 3.62 -8.49
CA ALA A 210 21.57 2.32 -7.91
C ALA A 210 21.52 2.40 -6.36
N GLY A 211 20.83 1.45 -5.73
CA GLY A 211 20.56 1.43 -4.28
C GLY A 211 19.10 1.79 -3.99
N ALA A 212 18.22 0.79 -3.92
CA ALA A 212 16.77 0.91 -4.08
C ALA A 212 16.00 1.63 -2.95
N ALA A 213 16.67 2.07 -1.89
CA ALA A 213 16.02 2.62 -0.69
C ALA A 213 16.08 4.16 -0.59
N ASP A 214 16.99 4.82 -1.29
CA ASP A 214 17.17 6.27 -1.12
C ASP A 214 16.15 7.07 -1.93
N VAL A 215 15.63 8.14 -1.30
CA VAL A 215 14.80 9.18 -1.93
C VAL A 215 15.61 10.48 -1.97
N PRO A 216 16.56 10.62 -2.90
CA PRO A 216 17.44 11.78 -2.94
C PRO A 216 16.63 13.06 -3.21
N PRO A 217 17.10 14.23 -2.72
CA PRO A 217 16.46 15.50 -3.01
C PRO A 217 16.52 15.81 -4.52
N VAL A 218 15.52 16.51 -5.00
CA VAL A 218 15.47 17.13 -6.33
C VAL A 218 16.48 18.28 -6.39
N GLU A 219 17.40 18.22 -7.35
CA GLU A 219 18.45 19.23 -7.56
C GLU A 219 18.00 20.30 -8.55
N ALA A 220 17.73 21.51 -8.09
CA ALA A 220 17.42 22.66 -8.94
C ALA A 220 18.64 23.59 -9.10
N SER A 221 19.14 23.74 -10.33
CA SER A 221 20.33 24.55 -10.64
C SER A 221 19.98 25.89 -11.28
N PHE A 222 19.13 26.69 -10.62
CA PHE A 222 18.73 28.03 -11.06
C PHE A 222 18.25 28.87 -9.88
N LYS A 223 18.15 30.20 -10.08
CA LYS A 223 17.68 31.15 -9.06
C LYS A 223 16.68 32.12 -9.67
N ALA A 224 15.63 32.47 -8.94
CA ALA A 224 14.72 33.54 -9.33
C ALA A 224 15.37 34.90 -9.08
N ALA A 225 15.71 35.63 -10.15
CA ALA A 225 16.13 37.03 -10.05
C ALA A 225 14.87 37.91 -10.08
N SER A 226 14.65 38.72 -9.04
CA SER A 226 13.41 39.50 -8.85
C SER A 226 13.05 40.47 -9.99
N SER A 227 14.02 40.86 -10.82
CA SER A 227 13.83 41.76 -11.97
C SER A 227 13.66 41.06 -13.32
N ALA A 228 13.77 39.73 -13.38
CA ALA A 228 13.62 38.98 -14.63
C ALA A 228 12.15 38.80 -15.01
N PRO A 229 11.80 38.79 -16.31
CA PRO A 229 10.40 38.64 -16.75
C PRO A 229 9.78 37.30 -16.32
N ASN A 230 10.59 36.27 -16.11
CA ASN A 230 10.19 34.92 -15.72
C ASN A 230 10.34 34.65 -14.20
N ALA A 231 10.57 35.67 -13.38
CA ALA A 231 10.84 35.53 -11.95
C ALA A 231 9.74 34.78 -11.19
N GLU A 232 8.48 35.04 -11.54
CA GLU A 232 7.30 34.39 -10.94
C GLU A 232 7.32 32.87 -11.21
N GLN A 233 7.47 32.47 -12.47
CA GLN A 233 7.54 31.06 -12.87
C GLN A 233 8.70 30.32 -12.19
N LEU A 234 9.91 30.93 -12.13
CA LEU A 234 11.05 30.32 -11.44
C LEU A 234 10.79 30.17 -9.93
N THR A 235 10.14 31.16 -9.31
CA THR A 235 9.79 31.13 -7.89
C THR A 235 8.82 29.99 -7.59
N ASP A 236 7.79 29.81 -8.43
CA ASP A 236 6.81 28.75 -8.23
C ASP A 236 7.40 27.36 -8.47
N ALA A 237 8.29 27.20 -9.46
CA ALA A 237 9.04 25.97 -9.65
C ALA A 237 9.90 25.63 -8.42
N LEU A 238 10.60 26.61 -7.84
CA LEU A 238 11.40 26.41 -6.63
C LEU A 238 10.54 26.03 -5.42
N LYS A 239 9.36 26.64 -5.23
CA LYS A 239 8.43 26.25 -4.16
C LYS A 239 7.98 24.80 -4.28
N VAL A 240 7.70 24.31 -5.49
CA VAL A 240 7.33 22.90 -5.71
C VAL A 240 8.50 21.98 -5.35
N VAL A 241 9.72 22.33 -5.77
CA VAL A 241 10.93 21.58 -5.43
C VAL A 241 11.19 21.57 -3.93
N GLU A 242 11.03 22.70 -3.23
CA GLU A 242 11.21 22.79 -1.78
C GLU A 242 10.18 21.96 -1.01
N ALA A 243 8.90 22.02 -1.42
CA ALA A 243 7.84 21.22 -0.83
C ALA A 243 8.10 19.71 -1.01
N GLU A 244 8.51 19.30 -2.20
CA GLU A 244 8.88 17.92 -2.48
C GLU A 244 10.11 17.49 -1.67
N ASN A 245 11.17 18.31 -1.62
CA ASN A 245 12.37 17.99 -0.85
C ASN A 245 12.11 17.88 0.65
N THR A 246 11.15 18.65 1.18
CA THR A 246 10.66 18.51 2.56
C THR A 246 10.00 17.15 2.76
N ALA A 247 9.14 16.72 1.84
CA ALA A 247 8.48 15.42 1.89
C ALA A 247 9.49 14.25 1.74
N ARG A 248 10.46 14.37 0.84
CA ARG A 248 11.54 13.39 0.65
C ARG A 248 12.40 13.25 1.90
N ALA A 249 12.81 14.37 2.49
CA ALA A 249 13.58 14.37 3.74
C ALA A 249 12.81 13.72 4.90
N ALA A 250 11.49 13.95 4.98
CA ALA A 250 10.64 13.28 5.96
C ALA A 250 10.54 11.76 5.72
N ALA A 251 10.45 11.32 4.45
CA ALA A 251 10.37 9.91 4.10
C ALA A 251 11.67 9.13 4.37
N THR A 252 12.83 9.78 4.32
CA THR A 252 14.15 9.19 4.61
C THR A 252 14.64 9.50 6.03
N ALA A 253 13.81 10.14 6.86
CA ALA A 253 14.23 10.51 8.19
C ALA A 253 14.43 9.23 9.02
N PRO A 254 15.56 9.05 9.71
CA PRO A 254 15.78 7.89 10.58
C PRO A 254 14.83 7.86 11.78
N PHE A 255 14.24 9.01 12.13
CA PHE A 255 13.39 9.17 13.30
C PHE A 255 12.15 9.99 12.96
N SER A 256 11.01 9.65 13.55
CA SER A 256 9.88 10.56 13.75
C SER A 256 9.65 10.77 15.24
N ALA A 257 9.06 11.91 15.60
CA ALA A 257 8.81 12.24 17.01
C ALA A 257 7.41 12.85 17.20
N ALA A 258 6.71 12.40 18.24
CA ALA A 258 5.53 13.04 18.79
C ALA A 258 5.91 13.70 20.12
N ILE A 259 5.37 14.90 20.39
CA ILE A 259 5.61 15.62 21.64
C ILE A 259 4.31 15.61 22.43
N MET A 260 4.37 15.08 23.65
CA MET A 260 3.24 14.99 24.56
C MET A 260 3.54 15.79 25.83
N ASP A 261 2.68 16.75 26.15
CA ASP A 261 2.70 17.49 27.41
C ASP A 261 1.57 16.96 28.31
N VAL A 262 1.89 16.55 29.54
CA VAL A 262 0.86 16.06 30.48
C VAL A 262 0.03 17.22 31.04
N GLU A 263 -1.24 16.96 31.32
CA GLU A 263 -2.15 17.97 31.88
C GLU A 263 -1.72 18.43 33.28
N LYS A 264 -2.15 19.63 33.68
CA LYS A 264 -1.73 20.26 34.94
C LYS A 264 -1.98 19.37 36.19
N ALA A 265 -3.08 18.63 36.23
CA ALA A 265 -3.41 17.74 37.35
C ALA A 265 -2.48 16.51 37.45
N GLU A 266 -1.89 16.09 36.32
CA GLU A 266 -0.95 14.97 36.22
C GLU A 266 0.51 15.46 36.37
N ALA A 267 0.78 16.71 35.96
CA ALA A 267 2.07 17.39 36.10
C ALA A 267 2.52 17.58 37.56
N ASP A 268 1.58 17.56 38.51
CA ASP A 268 1.88 17.61 39.95
C ASP A 268 2.57 16.32 40.44
N ARG A 269 2.42 15.21 39.71
CA ARG A 269 3.11 13.93 39.98
C ARG A 269 4.40 13.77 39.19
N ALA A 270 4.69 14.69 38.26
CA ALA A 270 5.90 14.64 37.46
C ALA A 270 7.12 14.95 38.34
N VAL A 271 8.16 14.13 38.20
CA VAL A 271 9.44 14.31 38.91
C VAL A 271 10.51 14.93 38.02
N ARG A 272 10.23 15.10 36.72
CA ARG A 272 11.15 15.68 35.72
C ARG A 272 10.43 16.53 34.69
N ASP A 273 11.15 17.46 34.06
CA ASP A 273 10.57 18.36 33.06
C ASP A 273 10.44 17.72 31.68
N CYS A 274 11.36 16.84 31.29
CA CYS A 274 11.37 16.21 29.98
C CYS A 274 11.90 14.78 30.07
N ALA A 275 11.38 13.88 29.22
CA ALA A 275 11.98 12.60 28.90
C ALA A 275 11.82 12.29 27.41
N VAL A 276 12.66 11.39 26.90
CA VAL A 276 12.52 10.81 25.56
C VAL A 276 12.09 9.36 25.73
N PHE A 277 11.03 8.94 25.05
CA PHE A 277 10.60 7.55 24.99
C PHE A 277 10.84 6.99 23.60
N VAL A 278 11.73 6.00 23.47
CA VAL A 278 12.07 5.36 22.19
C VAL A 278 11.20 4.13 21.99
N VAL A 279 10.41 4.13 20.92
CA VAL A 279 9.56 3.01 20.51
C VAL A 279 10.44 1.90 19.90
N PRO A 280 10.35 0.65 20.37
CA PRO A 280 11.09 -0.46 19.78
C PRO A 280 10.70 -0.70 18.31
N GLN A 281 11.69 -1.02 17.48
CA GLN A 281 11.46 -1.30 16.06
C GLN A 281 10.46 -2.44 15.87
N GLY A 282 9.48 -2.19 15.01
CA GLY A 282 8.40 -3.13 14.69
C GLY A 282 7.17 -2.99 15.58
N ARG A 283 7.24 -2.30 16.72
CA ARG A 283 6.11 -2.08 17.64
C ARG A 283 5.35 -0.79 17.37
N GLU A 284 5.76 0.03 16.40
CA GLU A 284 5.22 1.38 16.17
C GLU A 284 3.72 1.41 15.83
N HIS A 285 3.16 0.27 15.45
CA HIS A 285 1.76 0.08 15.12
C HIS A 285 0.89 -0.30 16.33
N GLU A 286 1.50 -0.70 17.45
CA GLU A 286 0.76 -1.02 18.66
C GLU A 286 0.09 0.25 19.21
N TRP A 287 -1.10 0.10 19.78
CA TRP A 287 -1.91 1.22 20.25
C TRP A 287 -1.15 2.17 21.18
N MET A 288 -0.36 1.60 22.11
CA MET A 288 0.42 2.35 23.10
C MET A 288 1.39 3.36 22.44
N PHE A 289 1.91 3.05 21.25
CA PHE A 289 2.89 3.88 20.55
C PHE A 289 2.34 4.65 19.36
N SER A 290 1.10 4.39 18.94
CA SER A 290 0.50 4.98 17.73
C SER A 290 -0.66 5.92 18.01
N SER A 291 -1.27 5.86 19.19
CA SER A 291 -2.44 6.67 19.56
C SER A 291 -2.10 7.79 20.54
N GLU A 292 -2.89 8.86 20.51
CA GLU A 292 -2.75 10.00 21.43
C GLU A 292 -2.97 9.58 22.90
N GLU A 293 -3.94 8.70 23.16
CA GLU A 293 -4.22 8.20 24.52
C GLU A 293 -3.11 7.27 25.02
N GLY A 294 -2.58 6.39 24.15
CA GLY A 294 -1.40 5.58 24.48
C GLY A 294 -0.17 6.44 24.76
N HIS A 295 0.05 7.48 23.96
CA HIS A 295 1.10 8.48 24.19
C HIS A 295 0.94 9.20 25.53
N ARG A 296 -0.30 9.53 25.91
CA ARG A 296 -0.63 10.12 27.21
C ARG A 296 -0.29 9.16 28.35
N GLN A 297 -0.63 7.87 28.21
CA GLN A 297 -0.30 6.84 29.19
C GLN A 297 1.22 6.65 29.34
N ILE A 298 1.98 6.68 28.24
CA ILE A 298 3.45 6.70 28.27
C ILE A 298 3.94 7.93 29.04
N ALA A 299 3.39 9.10 28.74
CA ALA A 299 3.81 10.36 29.36
C ALA A 299 3.61 10.35 30.88
N VAL A 300 2.43 9.89 31.34
CA VAL A 300 2.13 9.70 32.77
C VAL A 300 3.07 8.68 33.42
N SER A 301 3.34 7.56 32.74
CA SER A 301 4.22 6.49 33.26
C SER A 301 5.69 6.91 33.35
N CYS A 302 6.14 7.80 32.47
CA CYS A 302 7.48 8.37 32.49
C CYS A 302 7.70 9.37 33.63
N LEU A 303 6.63 9.79 34.32
CA LEU A 303 6.63 10.80 35.38
C LEU A 303 7.28 12.12 34.94
N SER A 304 7.05 12.53 33.68
CA SER A 304 7.62 13.73 33.07
C SER A 304 6.55 14.74 32.67
N ARG A 305 6.86 16.05 32.74
CA ARG A 305 5.96 17.10 32.23
C ARG A 305 5.80 17.06 30.70
N ARG A 306 6.91 16.83 30.00
CA ARG A 306 6.95 16.59 28.55
C ARG A 306 7.58 15.23 28.27
N VAL A 307 7.00 14.48 27.34
CA VAL A 307 7.62 13.29 26.76
C VAL A 307 7.71 13.45 25.25
N ILE A 308 8.92 13.25 24.72
CA ILE A 308 9.18 13.17 23.29
C ILE A 308 9.20 11.68 22.92
N ILE A 309 8.16 11.22 22.26
CA ILE A 309 7.99 9.83 21.84
C ILE A 309 8.60 9.67 20.46
N VAL A 310 9.68 8.92 20.35
CA VAL A 310 10.49 8.77 19.14
C VAL A 310 10.27 7.39 18.54
N SER A 311 9.82 7.36 17.29
CA SER A 311 9.75 6.13 16.50
C SER A 311 11.01 5.99 15.63
N LEU A 312 11.57 4.79 15.62
CA LEU A 312 12.72 4.41 14.82
C LEU A 312 12.23 3.98 13.42
N ASN A 313 12.37 4.84 12.43
CA ASN A 313 11.73 4.63 11.12
C ASN A 313 12.26 3.39 10.39
N ARG A 314 11.37 2.78 9.61
CA ARG A 314 11.66 1.56 8.83
C ARG A 314 12.78 1.81 7.83
N GLY A 315 13.60 0.77 7.58
CA GLY A 315 14.73 0.85 6.64
C GLY A 315 16.02 1.39 7.24
N HIS A 316 16.01 1.84 8.49
CA HIS A 316 17.19 2.30 9.22
C HIS A 316 17.61 1.29 10.30
N SER A 317 18.92 1.16 10.50
CA SER A 317 19.51 0.32 11.56
C SER A 317 20.11 1.20 12.64
N PHE A 318 19.86 0.84 13.89
CA PHE A 318 20.37 1.54 15.07
C PHE A 318 21.19 0.55 15.89
N ALA A 319 22.46 0.86 16.12
CA ALA A 319 23.39 -0.08 16.75
C ALA A 319 23.10 -0.28 18.24
N SER A 320 22.64 0.77 18.93
CA SER A 320 22.35 0.75 20.36
C SER A 320 21.50 1.96 20.78
N MET A 321 20.90 1.89 21.97
CA MET A 321 20.23 3.04 22.59
C MET A 321 21.16 4.27 22.69
N GLN A 322 22.45 4.05 22.93
CA GLN A 322 23.44 5.13 23.01
C GLN A 322 23.65 5.82 21.65
N SER A 323 23.61 5.07 20.54
CA SER A 323 23.67 5.65 19.18
C SER A 323 22.45 6.53 18.87
N VAL A 324 21.26 6.09 19.30
CA VAL A 324 20.00 6.83 19.17
C VAL A 324 20.05 8.11 20.01
N GLN A 325 20.48 8.00 21.26
CA GLN A 325 20.65 9.14 22.16
C GLN A 325 21.62 10.17 21.59
N SER A 326 22.79 9.75 21.08
CA SER A 326 23.77 10.66 20.52
C SER A 326 23.23 11.41 19.28
N ALA A 327 22.44 10.74 18.45
CA ALA A 327 21.84 11.34 17.27
C ALA A 327 20.73 12.36 17.61
N LEU A 328 19.93 12.08 18.64
CA LEU A 328 18.75 12.89 18.98
C LEU A 328 19.03 14.02 19.97
N SER A 329 20.09 13.91 20.78
CA SER A 329 20.40 14.87 21.85
C SER A 329 20.40 16.34 21.39
N PRO A 330 21.01 16.73 20.24
CA PRO A 330 20.97 18.11 19.76
C PRO A 330 19.56 18.63 19.46
N LEU A 331 18.65 17.75 19.03
CA LEU A 331 17.26 18.08 18.74
C LEU A 331 16.42 18.12 20.02
N VAL A 332 16.59 17.13 20.88
CA VAL A 332 15.89 17.03 22.17
C VAL A 332 16.16 18.26 23.04
N LEU A 333 17.39 18.76 23.07
CA LEU A 333 17.74 19.99 23.81
C LEU A 333 17.01 21.24 23.28
N ARG A 334 16.63 21.27 22.00
CA ARG A 334 15.83 22.37 21.42
C ARG A 334 14.33 22.24 21.71
N LEU A 335 13.86 21.02 21.95
CA LEU A 335 12.45 20.71 22.20
C LEU A 335 12.11 20.63 23.70
N ALA A 336 13.13 20.45 24.54
CA ALA A 336 12.99 20.48 25.99
C ALA A 336 12.41 21.84 26.43
N PRO A 337 11.50 21.85 27.43
CA PRO A 337 10.99 23.10 27.98
C PRO A 337 12.14 23.97 28.47
N ILE A 338 12.04 25.29 28.26
CA ILE A 338 12.97 26.25 28.87
C ILE A 338 12.77 26.13 30.38
N ALA A 339 13.81 25.71 31.11
CA ALA A 339 13.73 25.43 32.54
C ALA A 339 13.10 26.61 33.30
N SER A 340 11.88 26.41 33.78
CA SER A 340 11.15 27.39 34.60
C SER A 340 11.28 27.13 36.10
N SER A 341 11.99 26.05 36.49
CA SER A 341 12.15 25.60 37.87
C SER A 341 13.61 25.22 38.17
N PRO A 342 14.13 25.46 39.39
CA PRO A 342 15.50 25.12 39.79
C PRO A 342 15.72 23.62 40.12
N LEU A 343 14.74 22.76 39.85
CA LEU A 343 14.89 21.31 39.97
C LEU A 343 15.79 20.80 38.83
N ASP A 344 17.08 20.64 39.17
CA ASP A 344 18.12 19.95 38.42
C ASP A 344 18.28 20.30 36.94
N ALA A 345 18.67 21.57 36.68
CA ALA A 345 19.31 21.96 35.42
C ALA A 345 20.61 21.17 35.10
N SER A 346 21.03 20.23 35.96
CA SER A 346 22.22 19.40 35.82
C SER A 346 21.94 17.93 35.44
N GLU A 347 20.70 17.44 35.57
CA GLU A 347 20.40 16.05 35.22
C GLU A 347 20.13 15.90 33.71
N PRO A 348 20.74 14.89 33.05
CA PRO A 348 20.52 14.65 31.62
C PRO A 348 19.08 14.17 31.37
N ILE A 349 18.47 14.62 30.28
CA ILE A 349 17.15 14.16 29.84
C ILE A 349 17.21 12.64 29.61
N PRO A 350 16.41 11.82 30.32
CA PRO A 350 16.50 10.38 30.22
C PRO A 350 15.90 9.87 28.91
N PHE A 351 16.54 8.85 28.34
CA PHE A 351 16.03 8.07 27.22
C PHE A 351 15.49 6.74 27.77
N LEU A 352 14.20 6.50 27.57
CA LEU A 352 13.44 5.37 28.09
C LEU A 352 12.96 4.49 26.94
N SER A 353 12.70 3.22 27.18
CA SER A 353 12.06 2.29 26.26
C SER A 353 11.45 1.13 27.04
N THR A 354 10.80 0.19 26.37
CA THR A 354 10.32 -1.06 26.99
C THR A 354 11.49 -2.02 27.27
N ASP A 355 11.20 -3.14 27.94
CA ASP A 355 12.21 -4.18 28.26
C ASP A 355 12.89 -4.76 27.00
N ASP A 356 12.22 -4.68 25.85
CA ASP A 356 12.76 -5.08 24.53
C ASP A 356 13.87 -4.14 24.00
N GLY A 357 14.12 -3.01 24.67
CA GLY A 357 15.08 -2.00 24.23
C GLY A 357 14.69 -1.35 22.89
N ILE A 358 15.66 -1.13 22.00
CA ILE A 358 15.37 -0.52 20.68
C ILE A 358 14.67 -1.49 19.70
N GLY A 359 14.57 -2.79 20.04
CA GLY A 359 14.15 -3.83 19.11
C GLY A 359 15.19 -4.11 18.01
N SER A 360 15.09 -5.26 17.35
CA SER A 360 15.87 -5.55 16.14
C SER A 360 14.94 -6.06 15.05
N ARG A 361 15.11 -5.57 13.83
CA ARG A 361 14.32 -6.00 12.68
C ARG A 361 15.24 -6.54 11.61
N THR A 362 15.10 -7.83 11.32
CA THR A 362 15.79 -8.47 10.21
C THR A 362 14.80 -8.68 9.08
N VAL A 363 15.10 -8.15 7.91
CA VAL A 363 14.33 -8.44 6.70
C VAL A 363 14.69 -9.85 6.26
N ILE A 364 13.74 -10.78 6.40
CA ILE A 364 13.92 -12.18 5.99
C ILE A 364 13.64 -12.33 4.49
N GLU A 365 12.66 -11.58 3.95
CA GLU A 365 12.31 -11.56 2.54
C GLU A 365 11.56 -10.24 2.22
N GLU A 366 11.86 -9.59 1.09
CA GLU A 366 11.21 -8.35 0.65
C GLU A 366 10.67 -8.51 -0.78
N LYS A 367 9.44 -8.03 -1.02
CA LYS A 367 8.81 -8.09 -2.34
C LYS A 367 9.40 -7.00 -3.25
N ALA A 368 10.12 -7.39 -4.31
CA ALA A 368 10.54 -6.44 -5.33
C ALA A 368 9.32 -5.77 -5.99
N ALA A 369 9.28 -4.44 -5.96
CA ALA A 369 8.24 -3.66 -6.63
C ALA A 369 8.32 -3.88 -8.15
N GLY A 370 7.38 -4.64 -8.73
CA GLY A 370 7.17 -4.65 -10.18
C GLY A 370 6.91 -5.99 -10.88
N SER A 371 6.98 -7.16 -10.23
CA SER A 371 6.74 -8.41 -10.97
C SER A 371 5.27 -8.83 -10.99
N LYS A 372 4.53 -8.40 -12.03
CA LYS A 372 3.40 -9.17 -12.55
C LYS A 372 3.85 -9.90 -13.82
N LYS A 373 4.08 -11.21 -13.72
CA LYS A 373 3.60 -12.21 -14.71
C LYS A 373 4.02 -13.61 -14.29
N GLY A 374 3.05 -14.53 -14.40
CA GLY A 374 3.18 -15.92 -14.02
C GLY A 374 4.24 -16.67 -14.82
N GLY A 375 5.08 -17.39 -14.08
CA GLY A 375 5.82 -18.54 -14.56
C GLY A 375 5.53 -19.69 -13.62
N LYS A 376 5.03 -20.83 -14.13
CA LYS A 376 4.93 -22.07 -13.35
C LYS A 376 6.32 -22.42 -12.81
N ALA A 377 6.56 -22.19 -11.52
CA ALA A 377 7.76 -22.69 -10.86
C ALA A 377 7.58 -24.18 -10.57
N LYS A 378 8.42 -25.01 -11.21
CA LYS A 378 8.56 -26.43 -10.89
C LYS A 378 9.11 -26.56 -9.46
N CYS A 379 8.50 -27.46 -8.70
CA CYS A 379 9.01 -27.94 -7.42
C CYS A 379 10.36 -28.67 -7.64
N GLY A 380 11.38 -28.31 -6.84
CA GLY A 380 12.53 -29.16 -6.56
C GLY A 380 13.89 -28.68 -7.08
N SER A 381 14.64 -27.98 -6.23
CA SER A 381 16.09 -28.17 -6.05
C SER A 381 16.62 -27.29 -4.91
N LYS A 382 17.36 -27.89 -3.97
CA LYS A 382 18.09 -27.23 -2.87
C LYS A 382 18.96 -26.07 -3.36
N PRO A 383 19.12 -24.97 -2.60
CA PRO A 383 20.04 -23.90 -2.95
C PRO A 383 21.51 -24.35 -2.76
N PRO A 384 22.46 -23.86 -3.57
CA PRO A 384 23.87 -24.13 -3.41
C PRO A 384 24.45 -23.31 -2.24
N ALA A 385 25.41 -23.89 -1.52
CA ALA A 385 26.14 -23.23 -0.45
C ALA A 385 27.06 -22.13 -1.03
N GLY A 386 26.76 -20.87 -0.71
CA GLY A 386 27.60 -19.72 -1.01
C GLY A 386 28.22 -19.18 0.27
N SER A 387 29.55 -19.28 0.37
CA SER A 387 30.38 -18.77 1.45
C SER A 387 30.49 -17.24 1.41
N GLY A 388 30.08 -16.56 2.47
CA GLY A 388 30.34 -15.14 2.70
C GLY A 388 30.18 -14.83 4.18
N GLY A 389 31.30 -14.78 4.91
CA GLY A 389 31.33 -14.56 6.35
C GLY A 389 31.19 -13.09 6.72
N SER A 390 30.32 -12.82 7.68
CA SER A 390 30.43 -11.70 8.63
C SER A 390 29.80 -12.15 9.96
N GLY A 391 30.42 -11.74 11.07
CA GLY A 391 30.36 -12.40 12.37
C GLY A 391 28.96 -12.61 12.95
N ALA A 392 28.65 -13.88 13.26
CA ALA A 392 27.46 -14.27 13.98
C ALA A 392 27.72 -14.25 15.50
N GLY A 393 26.86 -13.55 16.23
CA GLY A 393 26.60 -13.85 17.64
C GLY A 393 26.04 -15.27 17.81
N PRO A 394 25.82 -15.74 19.05
CA PRO A 394 25.40 -17.12 19.30
C PRO A 394 24.13 -17.44 18.50
N ALA A 395 24.18 -18.53 17.74
CA ALA A 395 23.09 -18.96 16.88
C ALA A 395 21.85 -19.29 17.72
N GLU A 396 20.87 -18.39 17.72
CA GLU A 396 19.52 -18.69 18.16
C GLU A 396 18.94 -19.77 17.25
N GLY A 397 18.22 -20.74 17.84
CA GLY A 397 17.56 -21.81 17.08
C GLY A 397 16.57 -21.25 16.04
N PRO A 398 16.04 -22.10 15.13
CA PRO A 398 15.04 -21.65 14.17
C PRO A 398 13.85 -21.03 14.91
N MET A 399 13.59 -19.74 14.66
CA MET A 399 12.41 -19.06 15.18
C MET A 399 11.15 -19.77 14.65
N GLU A 400 10.27 -20.18 15.56
CA GLU A 400 9.00 -20.83 15.24
C GLU A 400 7.85 -19.90 15.65
N VAL A 401 6.82 -19.80 14.81
CA VAL A 401 5.65 -18.97 15.10
C VAL A 401 4.74 -19.68 16.11
N ASP A 402 4.44 -19.00 17.23
CA ASP A 402 3.49 -19.50 18.23
C ASP A 402 2.04 -19.32 17.73
N HIS A 403 1.53 -20.34 17.05
CA HIS A 403 0.13 -20.41 16.60
C HIS A 403 -0.89 -20.67 17.72
N SER A 404 -0.48 -20.71 18.98
CA SER A 404 -1.42 -20.71 20.12
C SER A 404 -1.95 -19.32 20.47
N GLN A 405 -1.40 -18.27 19.84
CA GLN A 405 -1.79 -16.89 20.04
C GLN A 405 -2.27 -16.25 18.75
N LEU A 406 -3.17 -15.28 18.89
CA LEU A 406 -3.60 -14.43 17.79
C LEU A 406 -2.63 -13.24 17.66
N PRO A 407 -2.36 -12.78 16.43
CA PRO A 407 -1.33 -11.77 16.20
C PRO A 407 -1.79 -10.34 16.52
N CYS A 408 -3.09 -10.09 16.70
CA CYS A 408 -3.64 -8.76 16.98
C CYS A 408 -5.05 -8.83 17.62
N ASP A 409 -5.46 -7.74 18.27
CA ASP A 409 -6.66 -7.68 19.11
C ASP A 409 -7.97 -7.86 18.32
N TYR A 410 -8.08 -7.32 17.11
CA TYR A 410 -9.29 -7.51 16.30
C TYR A 410 -9.48 -8.97 15.83
N HIS A 411 -8.39 -9.76 15.73
CA HIS A 411 -8.52 -11.21 15.49
C HIS A 411 -9.16 -11.89 16.70
N GLU A 412 -8.90 -11.42 17.92
CA GLU A 412 -9.59 -11.90 19.12
C GLU A 412 -11.09 -11.63 19.01
N ALA A 413 -11.48 -10.40 18.62
CA ALA A 413 -12.88 -10.04 18.43
C ALA A 413 -13.57 -10.89 17.35
N ILE A 414 -12.91 -11.18 16.22
CA ILE A 414 -13.42 -12.11 15.20
C ILE A 414 -13.72 -13.48 15.81
N VAL A 415 -12.76 -14.06 16.53
CA VAL A 415 -12.90 -15.39 17.16
C VAL A 415 -14.01 -15.37 18.22
N GLU A 416 -14.08 -14.31 19.01
CA GLU A 416 -15.10 -14.13 20.05
C GLU A 416 -16.50 -14.04 19.45
N GLY A 417 -16.71 -13.30 18.37
CA GLY A 417 -18.00 -13.26 17.71
C GLY A 417 -18.42 -14.60 17.09
N ILE A 418 -17.48 -15.37 16.53
CA ILE A 418 -17.73 -16.74 16.05
C ILE A 418 -18.20 -17.66 17.18
N SER A 419 -17.75 -17.44 18.42
CA SER A 419 -18.15 -18.25 19.57
C SER A 419 -19.66 -18.22 19.85
N TYR A 420 -20.39 -17.17 19.40
CA TYR A 420 -21.85 -17.09 19.52
C TYR A 420 -22.59 -18.08 18.60
N LEU A 421 -21.93 -18.63 17.59
CA LEU A 421 -22.44 -19.78 16.81
C LEU A 421 -22.11 -21.14 17.47
N GLY A 422 -21.34 -21.15 18.57
CA GLY A 422 -20.73 -22.35 19.13
C GLY A 422 -21.72 -23.47 19.45
N ASP A 423 -22.92 -23.15 19.93
CA ASP A 423 -23.94 -24.17 20.26
C ASP A 423 -24.54 -24.83 19.00
N SER A 424 -24.85 -24.04 17.97
CA SER A 424 -25.32 -24.56 16.66
C SER A 424 -24.24 -25.37 15.97
N LEU A 425 -23.01 -24.84 15.92
CA LEU A 425 -21.86 -25.52 15.31
C LEU A 425 -21.58 -26.85 16.00
N ARG A 426 -21.61 -26.90 17.33
CA ARG A 426 -21.41 -28.14 18.10
C ARG A 426 -22.49 -29.17 17.89
N ALA A 427 -23.76 -28.74 17.90
CA ALA A 427 -24.87 -29.64 17.65
C ALA A 427 -24.71 -30.36 16.30
N ARG A 428 -24.20 -29.65 15.29
CA ARG A 428 -23.93 -30.18 13.95
C ARG A 428 -22.62 -30.97 13.90
N GLN A 429 -21.58 -30.58 14.64
CA GLN A 429 -20.36 -31.37 14.81
C GLN A 429 -20.64 -32.74 15.44
N GLY A 430 -21.56 -32.82 16.39
CA GLY A 430 -22.06 -34.09 16.94
C GLY A 430 -22.71 -35.01 15.89
N GLN A 431 -23.10 -34.46 14.74
CA GLN A 431 -23.65 -35.18 13.58
C GLN A 431 -22.60 -35.41 12.47
N GLY A 432 -21.32 -35.13 12.73
CA GLY A 432 -20.22 -35.32 11.79
C GLY A 432 -19.91 -34.10 10.89
N HIS A 433 -20.55 -32.95 11.11
CA HIS A 433 -20.29 -31.72 10.34
C HIS A 433 -19.09 -30.95 10.91
N ALA A 434 -18.02 -30.76 10.14
CA ALA A 434 -16.75 -30.25 10.66
C ALA A 434 -16.65 -28.72 10.83
N GLY A 435 -17.69 -27.94 10.56
CA GLY A 435 -17.67 -26.47 10.63
C GLY A 435 -16.82 -25.85 9.51
N LYS A 436 -17.43 -25.24 8.50
CA LYS A 436 -16.77 -24.74 7.29
C LYS A 436 -16.66 -23.22 7.29
N VAL A 437 -15.42 -22.74 7.18
CA VAL A 437 -15.07 -21.32 7.14
C VAL A 437 -14.44 -20.98 5.80
N LEU A 438 -14.92 -19.92 5.16
CA LEU A 438 -14.21 -19.24 4.08
C LEU A 438 -13.63 -17.94 4.61
N LEU A 439 -12.30 -17.83 4.61
CA LEU A 439 -11.58 -16.60 4.95
C LEU A 439 -11.08 -15.92 3.67
N VAL A 440 -11.47 -14.66 3.48
CA VAL A 440 -10.97 -13.80 2.40
C VAL A 440 -9.92 -12.87 2.98
N GLY A 441 -8.67 -13.03 2.54
CA GLY A 441 -7.48 -12.38 3.10
C GLY A 441 -6.71 -13.32 4.04
N LEU A 442 -5.48 -13.70 3.65
CA LEU A 442 -4.63 -14.60 4.44
C LEU A 442 -3.78 -13.84 5.46
N GLY A 443 -3.25 -12.68 5.06
CA GLY A 443 -2.23 -11.97 5.83
C GLY A 443 -1.03 -12.88 6.14
N GLY A 444 -0.57 -12.86 7.40
CA GLY A 444 0.49 -13.77 7.87
C GLY A 444 0.05 -15.22 8.09
N GLY A 445 -1.25 -15.53 7.98
CA GLY A 445 -1.78 -16.89 8.20
C GLY A 445 -2.07 -17.25 9.68
N GLY A 446 -1.89 -16.33 10.62
CA GLY A 446 -2.14 -16.57 12.06
C GLY A 446 -3.60 -16.95 12.36
N LEU A 447 -4.56 -16.11 11.96
CA LEU A 447 -6.00 -16.35 12.17
C LEU A 447 -6.49 -17.71 11.62
N PRO A 448 -6.27 -18.08 10.34
CA PRO A 448 -6.79 -19.36 9.83
C PRO A 448 -6.14 -20.58 10.49
N VAL A 449 -4.85 -20.51 10.84
CA VAL A 449 -4.20 -21.59 11.60
C VAL A 449 -4.79 -21.69 13.01
N PHE A 450 -5.09 -20.56 13.66
CA PHE A 450 -5.74 -20.55 14.96
C PHE A 450 -7.14 -21.17 14.91
N LEU A 451 -8.00 -20.74 13.97
CA LEU A 451 -9.35 -21.30 13.78
C LEU A 451 -9.31 -22.81 13.54
N HIS A 452 -8.35 -23.29 12.75
CA HIS A 452 -8.17 -24.71 12.47
C HIS A 452 -7.68 -25.49 13.70
N ARG A 453 -6.58 -25.06 14.33
CA ARG A 453 -5.93 -25.82 15.42
C ARG A 453 -6.67 -25.71 16.74
N GLN A 454 -7.19 -24.53 17.09
CA GLN A 454 -7.78 -24.26 18.40
C GLN A 454 -9.29 -24.49 18.41
N LEU A 455 -9.99 -24.26 17.29
CA LEU A 455 -11.45 -24.44 17.22
C LEU A 455 -11.88 -25.67 16.41
N GLY A 456 -10.95 -26.36 15.75
CA GLY A 456 -11.25 -27.57 14.97
C GLY A 456 -12.10 -27.32 13.73
N LEU A 457 -12.10 -26.09 13.20
CA LEU A 457 -12.88 -25.72 12.02
C LEU A 457 -12.13 -26.07 10.73
N GLN A 458 -12.86 -26.43 9.68
CA GLN A 458 -12.32 -26.52 8.33
C GLN A 458 -12.24 -25.13 7.70
N VAL A 459 -11.06 -24.72 7.24
CA VAL A 459 -10.80 -23.36 6.75
C VAL A 459 -10.27 -23.38 5.32
N GLU A 460 -11.02 -22.76 4.39
CA GLU A 460 -10.53 -22.38 3.06
C GLU A 460 -10.17 -20.90 3.08
N VAL A 461 -8.94 -20.57 2.69
CA VAL A 461 -8.45 -19.19 2.59
C VAL A 461 -8.29 -18.79 1.12
N VAL A 462 -8.79 -17.62 0.76
CA VAL A 462 -8.62 -17.01 -0.56
C VAL A 462 -7.85 -15.71 -0.40
N GLU A 463 -6.66 -15.67 -0.99
CA GLU A 463 -5.74 -14.52 -0.94
C GLU A 463 -5.49 -14.01 -2.36
N LEU A 464 -5.53 -12.69 -2.55
CA LEU A 464 -5.36 -12.08 -3.86
C LEU A 464 -3.89 -12.09 -4.30
N ASP A 465 -2.96 -11.95 -3.35
CA ASP A 465 -1.52 -11.84 -3.61
C ASP A 465 -0.79 -13.18 -3.43
N GLU A 466 -0.30 -13.73 -4.54
CA GLU A 466 0.52 -14.96 -4.54
C GLU A 466 1.76 -14.86 -3.65
N ALA A 467 2.35 -13.67 -3.52
CA ALA A 467 3.51 -13.46 -2.65
C ALA A 467 3.15 -13.67 -1.18
N VAL A 468 1.98 -13.20 -0.75
CA VAL A 468 1.50 -13.34 0.64
C VAL A 468 1.31 -14.82 0.99
N VAL A 469 0.67 -15.58 0.10
CA VAL A 469 0.53 -17.05 0.26
C VAL A 469 1.89 -17.73 0.33
N GLY A 470 2.83 -17.31 -0.53
CA GLY A 470 4.19 -17.84 -0.53
C GLY A 470 4.93 -17.57 0.78
N LEU A 471 4.84 -16.35 1.30
CA LEU A 471 5.49 -15.94 2.54
C LEU A 471 4.91 -16.67 3.75
N ALA A 472 3.58 -16.78 3.85
CA ALA A 472 2.93 -17.49 4.95
C ALA A 472 3.38 -18.96 5.04
N ARG A 473 3.49 -19.63 3.90
CA ARG A 473 3.96 -21.03 3.82
C ARG A 473 5.44 -21.20 4.16
N ARG A 474 6.28 -20.25 3.76
CA ARG A 474 7.73 -20.35 3.95
C ARG A 474 8.18 -19.92 5.35
N HIS A 475 7.55 -18.89 5.91
CA HIS A 475 8.08 -18.17 7.07
C HIS A 475 7.12 -18.09 8.25
N PHE A 476 5.81 -18.24 8.04
CA PHE A 476 4.81 -18.09 9.10
C PHE A 476 4.11 -19.40 9.47
N GLY A 477 4.71 -20.56 9.18
CA GLY A 477 4.21 -21.86 9.64
C GLY A 477 2.87 -22.29 9.06
N PHE A 478 2.38 -21.63 7.98
CA PHE A 478 1.15 -22.05 7.32
C PHE A 478 1.38 -23.32 6.50
N VAL A 479 0.71 -24.41 6.88
CA VAL A 479 0.83 -25.71 6.21
C VAL A 479 -0.53 -26.16 5.74
N ASP A 480 -0.68 -26.34 4.42
CA ASP A 480 -1.91 -26.86 3.85
C ASP A 480 -2.17 -28.32 4.32
N SER A 481 -3.44 -28.62 4.54
CA SER A 481 -3.96 -29.96 4.83
C SER A 481 -5.30 -30.16 4.11
N ASP A 482 -5.91 -31.33 4.27
CA ASP A 482 -7.25 -31.58 3.72
C ASP A 482 -8.33 -30.67 4.30
N THR A 483 -8.05 -30.05 5.46
CA THR A 483 -9.01 -29.24 6.24
C THR A 483 -8.58 -27.79 6.46
N LEU A 484 -7.37 -27.41 6.05
CA LEU A 484 -6.85 -26.04 6.09
C LEU A 484 -6.13 -25.78 4.77
N THR A 485 -6.68 -24.92 3.92
CA THR A 485 -6.10 -24.65 2.59
C THR A 485 -6.00 -23.17 2.32
N ALA A 486 -4.95 -22.75 1.62
CA ALA A 486 -4.85 -21.40 1.07
C ALA A 486 -4.67 -21.44 -0.45
N ARG A 487 -5.45 -20.63 -1.18
CA ARG A 487 -5.30 -20.49 -2.63
C ARG A 487 -5.27 -19.05 -3.07
N VAL A 488 -4.52 -18.81 -4.13
CA VAL A 488 -4.51 -17.50 -4.81
C VAL A 488 -5.81 -17.33 -5.58
N GLY A 489 -6.50 -16.21 -5.37
CA GLY A 489 -7.74 -15.91 -6.10
C GLY A 489 -8.45 -14.66 -5.60
N ASP A 490 -9.48 -14.27 -6.34
CA ASP A 490 -10.37 -13.18 -5.97
C ASP A 490 -11.44 -13.68 -4.99
N GLY A 491 -11.49 -13.05 -3.81
CA GLY A 491 -12.48 -13.34 -2.76
C GLY A 491 -13.92 -13.08 -3.20
N LEU A 492 -14.18 -12.04 -4.01
CA LEU A 492 -15.51 -11.74 -4.53
C LEU A 492 -16.01 -12.90 -5.41
N ALA A 493 -15.15 -13.37 -6.31
CA ALA A 493 -15.45 -14.49 -7.20
C ALA A 493 -15.65 -15.80 -6.42
N ALA A 494 -14.87 -16.02 -5.35
CA ALA A 494 -15.01 -17.19 -4.49
C ALA A 494 -16.37 -17.24 -3.78
N VAL A 495 -16.79 -16.14 -3.16
CA VAL A 495 -18.09 -16.05 -2.48
C VAL A 495 -19.23 -16.24 -3.49
N ALA A 496 -19.16 -15.62 -4.66
CA ALA A 496 -20.15 -15.80 -5.73
C ALA A 496 -20.23 -17.27 -6.22
N GLN A 497 -19.12 -18.00 -6.22
CA GLN A 497 -19.10 -19.41 -6.58
C GLN A 497 -19.82 -20.29 -5.55
N TYR A 498 -19.64 -20.00 -4.25
CA TYR A 498 -20.38 -20.67 -3.19
C TYR A 498 -21.88 -20.37 -3.27
N ALA A 499 -22.25 -19.12 -3.53
CA ALA A 499 -23.66 -18.72 -3.71
C ALA A 499 -24.34 -19.50 -4.85
N ARG A 500 -23.68 -19.61 -6.01
CA ARG A 500 -24.19 -20.42 -7.14
C ARG A 500 -24.31 -21.90 -6.79
N SER A 501 -23.34 -22.44 -6.04
CA SER A 501 -23.35 -23.85 -5.62
C SER A 501 -24.53 -24.15 -4.69
N ALA A 502 -24.80 -23.25 -3.73
CA ALA A 502 -25.92 -23.37 -2.82
C ALA A 502 -27.28 -23.31 -3.55
N GLN A 503 -27.41 -22.44 -4.56
CA GLN A 503 -28.60 -22.39 -5.41
C GLN A 503 -28.83 -23.70 -6.15
N LEU A 504 -27.80 -24.24 -6.81
CA LEU A 504 -27.89 -25.52 -7.52
C LEU A 504 -28.28 -26.69 -6.60
N LEU A 505 -27.77 -26.70 -5.36
CA LEU A 505 -28.16 -27.71 -4.36
C LEU A 505 -29.62 -27.55 -3.91
N SER A 506 -30.11 -26.32 -3.78
CA SER A 506 -31.52 -26.08 -3.42
C SER A 506 -32.50 -26.49 -4.53
N GLU A 507 -32.10 -26.39 -5.80
CA GLU A 507 -32.92 -26.74 -6.97
C GLU A 507 -32.95 -28.26 -7.24
N ALA A 508 -31.94 -29.02 -6.81
CA ALA A 508 -31.80 -30.45 -7.13
C ALA A 508 -32.77 -31.41 -6.41
N GLY A 509 -33.44 -30.96 -5.33
CA GLY A 509 -34.46 -31.72 -4.58
C GLY A 509 -33.98 -33.04 -3.93
N PRO A 510 -34.76 -33.66 -3.00
CA PRO A 510 -34.33 -34.87 -2.28
C PRO A 510 -34.30 -36.16 -3.13
N THR A 511 -34.66 -36.11 -4.41
CA THR A 511 -34.91 -37.29 -5.26
C THR A 511 -34.29 -37.15 -6.64
N SER A 512 -32.96 -37.06 -6.72
CA SER A 512 -32.28 -37.39 -7.97
C SER A 512 -30.97 -38.12 -7.67
N SER A 513 -30.98 -39.43 -7.91
CA SER A 513 -29.75 -40.23 -7.96
C SER A 513 -28.92 -39.75 -9.15
N ILE A 514 -27.89 -38.95 -8.89
CA ILE A 514 -26.93 -38.53 -9.91
C ILE A 514 -26.10 -39.77 -10.30
N SER A 515 -26.42 -40.36 -11.45
CA SER A 515 -25.60 -41.38 -12.08
C SER A 515 -24.25 -40.79 -12.51
N ARG A 516 -23.13 -41.37 -12.05
CA ARG A 516 -21.76 -41.01 -12.46
C ARG A 516 -21.63 -41.10 -13.99
N PRO A 517 -21.13 -40.06 -14.69
CA PRO A 517 -20.79 -40.17 -16.10
C PRO A 517 -19.53 -41.02 -16.26
N THR A 518 -19.60 -41.98 -17.17
CA THR A 518 -18.47 -42.78 -17.65
C THR A 518 -17.42 -41.91 -18.35
N GLU A 519 -16.15 -42.23 -18.08
CA GLU A 519 -14.96 -41.57 -18.56
C GLU A 519 -14.88 -41.52 -20.09
N THR A 520 -14.67 -40.33 -20.67
CA THR A 520 -13.70 -40.10 -21.76
C THR A 520 -13.53 -38.60 -22.03
N SER A 521 -12.27 -38.17 -22.02
CA SER A 521 -11.66 -36.97 -22.65
C SER A 521 -10.96 -36.00 -21.69
N SER A 522 -9.64 -35.96 -21.84
CA SER A 522 -8.69 -35.17 -21.08
C SER A 522 -8.39 -33.85 -21.80
N CYS A 523 -8.99 -32.74 -21.35
CA CYS A 523 -8.40 -31.38 -21.39
C CYS A 523 -9.37 -30.29 -20.86
N MET A 524 -9.80 -30.35 -19.59
CA MET A 524 -10.45 -29.21 -18.91
C MET A 524 -10.09 -29.25 -17.41
N PRO A 525 -9.99 -28.11 -16.71
CA PRO A 525 -9.76 -28.10 -15.27
C PRO A 525 -10.94 -28.80 -14.58
N GLN A 526 -10.64 -29.79 -13.74
CA GLN A 526 -11.63 -30.58 -13.00
C GLN A 526 -12.62 -29.67 -12.27
N GLN A 527 -13.86 -29.59 -12.75
CA GLN A 527 -14.94 -28.98 -11.99
C GLN A 527 -15.28 -29.92 -10.82
N ARG A 528 -14.83 -29.56 -9.61
CA ARG A 528 -15.34 -30.17 -8.38
C ARG A 528 -16.85 -29.95 -8.32
N GLY A 529 -17.59 -30.95 -7.85
CA GLY A 529 -19.05 -30.93 -7.73
C GLY A 529 -19.60 -29.80 -6.85
N PRO A 530 -20.93 -29.70 -6.71
CA PRO A 530 -21.58 -28.63 -5.95
C PRO A 530 -21.03 -28.56 -4.52
N ARG A 531 -20.65 -27.36 -4.08
CA ARG A 531 -20.12 -27.09 -2.74
C ARG A 531 -21.26 -26.92 -1.74
N GLU A 532 -21.13 -27.55 -0.58
CA GLU A 532 -22.03 -27.34 0.56
C GLU A 532 -21.96 -25.89 1.09
N PRO A 533 -23.03 -25.40 1.73
CA PRO A 533 -23.03 -24.08 2.38
C PRO A 533 -21.95 -23.93 3.45
N LEU A 534 -21.51 -22.68 3.64
CA LEU A 534 -20.51 -22.30 4.64
C LEU A 534 -21.17 -21.94 5.97
N ASP A 535 -20.48 -22.17 7.08
CA ASP A 535 -20.94 -21.71 8.39
C ASP A 535 -20.55 -20.27 8.67
N VAL A 536 -19.31 -19.94 8.29
CA VAL A 536 -18.75 -18.61 8.50
C VAL A 536 -18.06 -18.15 7.23
N ILE A 537 -18.35 -16.93 6.83
CA ILE A 537 -17.53 -16.19 5.87
C ILE A 537 -16.85 -15.07 6.64
N ILE A 538 -15.52 -15.00 6.59
CA ILE A 538 -14.73 -13.94 7.21
C ILE A 538 -14.11 -13.11 6.09
N VAL A 539 -14.33 -11.80 6.12
CA VAL A 539 -13.70 -10.83 5.21
C VAL A 539 -12.68 -10.02 6.01
N ASP A 540 -11.41 -10.34 5.83
CA ASP A 540 -10.25 -9.67 6.44
C ASP A 540 -9.26 -9.26 5.34
N ALA A 541 -9.77 -8.53 4.34
CA ALA A 541 -9.01 -8.08 3.18
C ALA A 541 -8.89 -6.55 3.20
N GLY A 542 -7.66 -6.01 3.14
CA GLY A 542 -7.40 -4.57 3.06
C GLY A 542 -7.13 -4.10 1.62
N SER A 543 -7.40 -2.83 1.33
CA SER A 543 -7.08 -2.21 0.03
C SER A 543 -5.59 -1.98 -0.19
N GLY A 544 -4.78 -1.91 0.88
CA GLY A 544 -3.38 -1.48 0.85
C GLY A 544 -3.18 0.01 0.48
N ASP A 545 -4.26 0.73 0.17
CA ASP A 545 -4.28 2.13 -0.21
C ASP A 545 -4.84 2.97 0.95
N ALA A 546 -3.92 3.63 1.67
CA ALA A 546 -4.24 4.49 2.80
C ALA A 546 -5.04 5.75 2.41
N SER A 547 -5.20 6.04 1.10
CA SER A 547 -5.95 7.20 0.60
C SER A 547 -7.45 6.95 0.45
N VAL A 548 -7.93 5.72 0.60
CA VAL A 548 -9.35 5.36 0.50
C VAL A 548 -10.07 5.57 1.84
N ALA A 549 -11.32 6.04 1.82
CA ALA A 549 -12.07 6.37 3.03
C ALA A 549 -12.34 5.14 3.92
N MET A 550 -12.75 4.03 3.30
CA MET A 550 -12.84 2.70 3.91
C MET A 550 -11.70 1.82 3.37
N SER A 551 -10.71 1.53 4.20
CA SER A 551 -9.50 0.81 3.82
C SER A 551 -9.64 -0.71 4.00
N CYS A 552 -10.49 -1.13 4.94
CA CYS A 552 -10.84 -2.53 5.18
C CYS A 552 -12.35 -2.63 5.44
N PRO A 553 -13.10 -3.47 4.71
CA PRO A 553 -12.72 -4.07 3.45
C PRO A 553 -12.83 -3.07 2.26
N PRO A 554 -12.25 -3.36 1.09
CA PRO A 554 -12.50 -2.60 -0.12
C PRO A 554 -14.00 -2.51 -0.45
N ALA A 555 -14.42 -1.37 -1.03
CA ALA A 555 -15.83 -1.06 -1.29
C ALA A 555 -16.68 -2.20 -1.93
N PRO A 556 -16.18 -3.01 -2.88
CA PRO A 556 -16.96 -4.13 -3.45
C PRO A 556 -17.47 -5.15 -2.42
N PHE A 557 -16.78 -5.33 -1.28
CA PHE A 557 -17.17 -6.27 -0.23
C PHE A 557 -18.33 -5.78 0.64
N VAL A 558 -18.70 -4.51 0.59
CA VAL A 558 -19.84 -3.95 1.34
C VAL A 558 -21.01 -3.56 0.43
N GLN A 559 -20.91 -3.85 -0.88
CA GLN A 559 -22.00 -3.62 -1.82
C GLN A 559 -23.09 -4.70 -1.70
N ALA A 560 -24.33 -4.30 -1.98
CA ALA A 560 -25.51 -5.16 -1.88
C ALA A 560 -25.38 -6.47 -2.69
N GLU A 561 -24.73 -6.44 -3.85
CA GLU A 561 -24.52 -7.64 -4.66
C GLU A 561 -23.66 -8.68 -3.94
N PHE A 562 -22.53 -8.26 -3.38
CA PHE A 562 -21.66 -9.16 -2.61
C PHE A 562 -22.39 -9.69 -1.38
N LEU A 563 -23.06 -8.83 -0.62
CA LEU A 563 -23.77 -9.22 0.60
C LEU A 563 -24.86 -10.25 0.33
N ARG A 564 -25.58 -10.11 -0.79
CA ARG A 564 -26.56 -11.11 -1.25
C ARG A 564 -25.88 -12.45 -1.57
N HIS A 565 -24.74 -12.44 -2.27
CA HIS A 565 -23.98 -13.66 -2.53
C HIS A 565 -23.47 -14.29 -1.23
N ALA A 566 -22.95 -13.50 -0.29
CA ALA A 566 -22.50 -13.99 1.01
C ALA A 566 -23.64 -14.67 1.77
N LYS A 567 -24.81 -14.03 1.87
CA LYS A 567 -26.00 -14.63 2.51
C LYS A 567 -26.45 -15.94 1.85
N GLN A 568 -26.37 -16.03 0.52
CA GLN A 568 -26.73 -17.25 -0.22
C GLN A 568 -25.69 -18.37 -0.07
N ALA A 569 -24.42 -18.02 0.12
CA ALA A 569 -23.33 -18.96 0.36
C ALA A 569 -23.33 -19.54 1.79
N LEU A 570 -23.96 -18.84 2.73
CA LEU A 570 -24.04 -19.23 4.13
C LEU A 570 -25.16 -20.25 4.40
N HIS A 571 -24.91 -21.11 5.38
CA HIS A 571 -25.93 -21.93 6.03
C HIS A 571 -27.01 -21.01 6.66
N PRO A 572 -28.28 -21.47 6.81
CA PRO A 572 -29.33 -20.66 7.43
C PRO A 572 -29.04 -20.16 8.86
N GLU A 573 -28.17 -20.87 9.58
CA GLU A 573 -27.64 -20.47 10.90
C GLU A 573 -26.19 -19.96 10.83
N GLY A 574 -25.72 -19.60 9.64
CA GLY A 574 -24.38 -19.10 9.39
C GLY A 574 -24.24 -17.59 9.62
N MET A 575 -23.01 -17.11 9.55
CA MET A 575 -22.66 -15.73 9.83
C MET A 575 -21.60 -15.19 8.88
N LEU A 576 -21.77 -13.93 8.46
CA LEU A 576 -20.74 -13.13 7.83
C LEU A 576 -20.02 -12.30 8.91
N VAL A 577 -18.69 -12.33 8.90
CA VAL A 577 -17.82 -11.54 9.78
C VAL A 577 -16.96 -10.63 8.92
N MET A 578 -16.90 -9.35 9.25
CA MET A 578 -16.14 -8.35 8.48
C MET A 578 -15.29 -7.51 9.42
N ASN A 579 -13.99 -7.44 9.13
CA ASN A 579 -13.10 -6.46 9.73
C ASN A 579 -13.30 -5.11 9.01
N CYS A 580 -13.74 -4.08 9.73
CA CYS A 580 -14.03 -2.77 9.18
C CYS A 580 -13.08 -1.71 9.74
N VAL A 581 -12.33 -1.04 8.86
CA VAL A 581 -11.45 0.09 9.14
C VAL A 581 -11.83 1.24 8.21
N SER A 582 -12.24 2.35 8.81
CA SER A 582 -12.63 3.56 8.11
C SER A 582 -12.03 4.79 8.78
N ARG A 583 -11.59 5.76 7.99
CA ARG A 583 -11.01 7.02 8.51
C ARG A 583 -12.06 8.03 8.96
N THR A 584 -13.29 7.87 8.49
CA THR A 584 -14.44 8.68 8.86
C THR A 584 -15.63 7.79 9.16
N ASP A 585 -16.57 8.27 9.98
CA ASP A 585 -17.74 7.47 10.35
C ASP A 585 -18.72 7.28 9.19
N THR A 586 -18.85 8.24 8.26
CA THR A 586 -19.87 8.19 7.20
C THR A 586 -19.77 6.95 6.31
N PRO A 587 -18.61 6.59 5.73
CA PRO A 587 -18.49 5.36 4.93
C PRO A 587 -18.80 4.11 5.73
N TYR A 588 -18.40 4.07 7.01
CA TYR A 588 -18.70 2.95 7.90
C TYR A 588 -20.22 2.79 8.09
N GLN A 589 -20.92 3.89 8.38
CA GLN A 589 -22.39 3.86 8.54
C GLN A 589 -23.09 3.43 7.26
N GLU A 590 -22.66 3.92 6.08
CA GLU A 590 -23.22 3.50 4.80
C GLU A 590 -23.05 1.99 4.54
N ALA A 591 -21.88 1.44 4.86
CA ALA A 591 -21.64 0.01 4.76
C ALA A 591 -22.54 -0.78 5.72
N VAL A 592 -22.63 -0.36 6.99
CA VAL A 592 -23.50 -1.00 7.99
C VAL A 592 -24.97 -0.97 7.57
N GLU A 593 -25.46 0.14 7.03
CA GLU A 593 -26.84 0.23 6.53
C GLU A 593 -27.08 -0.70 5.34
N THR A 594 -26.10 -0.85 4.45
CA THR A 594 -26.18 -1.82 3.34
C THR A 594 -26.22 -3.26 3.86
N ILE A 595 -25.42 -3.58 4.89
CA ILE A 595 -25.40 -4.88 5.57
C ILE A 595 -26.77 -5.17 6.21
N LYS A 596 -27.34 -4.20 6.96
CA LYS A 596 -28.68 -4.28 7.55
C LYS A 596 -29.79 -4.46 6.52
N GLY A 597 -29.63 -3.90 5.32
CA GLY A 597 -30.53 -4.13 4.20
C GLY A 597 -30.57 -5.59 3.74
N THR A 598 -29.54 -6.39 4.05
CA THR A 598 -29.42 -7.80 3.63
C THR A 598 -29.60 -8.79 4.78
N PHE A 599 -29.07 -8.49 5.97
CA PHE A 599 -29.11 -9.32 7.17
C PHE A 599 -29.97 -8.66 8.26
N SER A 600 -30.88 -9.42 8.86
CA SER A 600 -31.80 -8.91 9.89
C SER A 600 -31.15 -8.78 11.28
N GLU A 601 -30.01 -9.42 11.47
CA GLU A 601 -29.32 -9.53 12.75
C GLU A 601 -27.87 -9.09 12.56
N VAL A 602 -27.61 -7.81 12.83
CA VAL A 602 -26.29 -7.18 12.67
C VAL A 602 -25.79 -6.73 14.03
N TYR A 603 -24.54 -7.04 14.31
CA TYR A 603 -23.87 -6.74 15.57
C TYR A 603 -22.48 -6.17 15.31
N GLU A 604 -21.96 -5.45 16.29
CA GLU A 604 -20.61 -4.91 16.31
C GLU A 604 -19.92 -5.33 17.60
N LEU A 605 -18.66 -5.74 17.47
CA LEU A 605 -17.70 -5.71 18.56
C LEU A 605 -16.73 -4.55 18.28
N GLY A 606 -16.78 -3.55 19.14
CA GLY A 606 -15.73 -2.55 19.23
C GLY A 606 -14.51 -3.23 19.85
N VAL A 607 -13.37 -3.09 19.19
CA VAL A 607 -12.09 -3.46 19.76
C VAL A 607 -11.64 -2.22 20.54
N ASP A 608 -11.70 -2.29 21.88
CA ASP A 608 -11.18 -1.22 22.73
C ASP A 608 -9.76 -0.89 22.27
N GLU A 609 -9.46 0.40 22.10
CA GLU A 609 -8.10 0.86 21.74
C GLU A 609 -7.63 0.48 20.31
N ASP A 610 -8.53 0.11 19.39
CA ASP A 610 -8.19 -0.12 17.97
C ASP A 610 -9.18 0.63 17.04
N VAL A 611 -8.72 1.05 15.85
CA VAL A 611 -9.59 1.63 14.80
C VAL A 611 -10.45 0.56 14.13
N ASN A 612 -10.09 -0.71 14.31
CA ASN A 612 -10.80 -1.85 13.78
C ASN A 612 -12.15 -2.07 14.49
N ARG A 613 -13.21 -2.18 13.71
CA ARG A 613 -14.55 -2.52 14.16
C ARG A 613 -14.94 -3.84 13.51
N VAL A 614 -15.27 -4.86 14.31
CA VAL A 614 -15.65 -6.16 13.76
C VAL A 614 -17.17 -6.24 13.68
N VAL A 615 -17.69 -6.34 12.46
CA VAL A 615 -19.12 -6.43 12.17
C VAL A 615 -19.51 -7.87 11.93
N PHE A 616 -20.58 -8.30 12.60
CA PHE A 616 -21.16 -9.63 12.49
C PHE A 616 -22.57 -9.52 11.92
N ALA A 617 -22.83 -10.22 10.82
CA ALA A 617 -24.14 -10.26 10.18
C ALA A 617 -24.62 -11.71 10.12
N SER A 618 -25.58 -12.04 10.97
CA SER A 618 -26.09 -13.41 11.16
C SER A 618 -27.33 -13.67 10.30
N CYS A 619 -27.44 -14.90 9.78
CA CYS A 619 -28.64 -15.36 9.07
C CYS A 619 -29.82 -15.69 10.01
N CYS A 620 -29.54 -15.89 11.29
CA CYS A 620 -30.54 -16.17 12.33
C CYS A 620 -30.33 -15.32 13.59
N THR A 621 -31.33 -15.26 14.46
CA THR A 621 -31.17 -14.62 15.77
C THR A 621 -30.16 -15.40 16.60
N LEU A 622 -29.09 -14.72 17.03
CA LEU A 622 -28.10 -15.32 17.92
C LEU A 622 -28.75 -15.53 19.30
N GLY A 623 -28.66 -16.75 19.83
CA GLY A 623 -29.20 -17.07 21.15
C GLY A 623 -28.51 -16.23 22.24
N ARG A 624 -29.28 -15.64 23.17
CA ARG A 624 -28.69 -15.21 24.44
C ARG A 624 -28.18 -16.46 25.13
N VAL A 625 -26.87 -16.56 25.36
CA VAL A 625 -26.33 -17.64 26.19
C VAL A 625 -26.84 -17.44 27.61
N GLN A 626 -27.88 -18.20 28.01
CA GLN A 626 -28.41 -18.14 29.38
C GLN A 626 -27.54 -19.02 30.29
N PRO A 627 -27.06 -18.53 31.44
CA PRO A 627 -26.35 -19.36 32.39
C PRO A 627 -27.26 -20.49 32.87
N THR A 628 -26.76 -21.73 32.87
CA THR A 628 -27.52 -22.87 33.39
C THR A 628 -27.73 -22.74 34.90
N LEU A 629 -28.82 -23.31 35.43
CA LEU A 629 -29.14 -23.32 36.87
C LEU A 629 -28.01 -23.90 37.76
N SER A 630 -27.17 -24.75 37.20
CA SER A 630 -25.93 -25.27 37.80
C SER A 630 -24.85 -24.19 37.97
N GLN A 631 -24.69 -23.30 37.01
CA GLN A 631 -23.69 -22.21 37.03
C GLN A 631 -24.08 -21.11 38.03
N GLN A 632 -25.37 -20.82 38.20
CA GLN A 632 -25.85 -19.90 39.23
C GLN A 632 -25.57 -20.38 40.67
N LYS A 633 -25.49 -21.70 40.89
CA LYS A 633 -25.13 -22.29 42.19
C LYS A 633 -23.63 -22.23 42.46
N ALA A 634 -22.78 -22.39 41.43
CA ALA A 634 -21.32 -22.29 41.55
C ALA A 634 -20.86 -20.86 41.90
N ALA A 635 -21.45 -19.84 41.27
CA ALA A 635 -21.14 -18.43 41.56
C ALA A 635 -21.50 -18.00 43.00
N LYS A 636 -22.50 -18.64 43.62
CA LYS A 636 -22.84 -18.41 45.03
C LYS A 636 -21.87 -19.11 46.00
N SER A 637 -21.26 -20.23 45.59
CA SER A 637 -20.32 -20.98 46.43
C SER A 637 -18.89 -20.43 46.40
N ALA A 638 -18.50 -19.72 45.33
CA ALA A 638 -17.16 -19.12 45.18
C ALA A 638 -16.92 -17.89 46.08
N LYS A 639 -17.97 -17.29 46.66
CA LYS A 639 -17.85 -16.12 47.56
C LYS A 639 -17.42 -16.45 49.00
N ALA A 640 -17.14 -17.72 49.34
CA ALA A 640 -16.96 -18.14 50.72
C ALA A 640 -15.60 -18.78 51.09
N GLY A 641 -14.62 -18.92 50.18
CA GLY A 641 -13.38 -19.64 50.46
C GLY A 641 -12.11 -18.83 50.22
N LYS A 642 -11.47 -18.33 51.29
CA LYS A 642 -10.09 -17.80 51.27
C LYS A 642 -9.13 -18.94 51.58
N ALA A 643 -8.22 -19.32 50.68
CA ALA A 643 -7.09 -20.19 51.02
C ALA A 643 -5.86 -19.99 50.12
N ARG A 644 -4.70 -20.12 50.77
CA ARG A 644 -3.33 -19.77 50.36
C ARG A 644 -2.70 -20.77 49.38
N GLY A 645 -1.91 -20.23 48.45
CA GLY A 645 -0.53 -20.64 48.13
C GLY A 645 -0.29 -21.98 47.40
N LEU A 646 0.07 -21.90 46.10
CA LEU A 646 1.30 -22.45 45.49
C LEU A 646 1.24 -22.31 43.95
N VAL A 647 2.37 -21.87 43.37
CA VAL A 647 2.70 -21.74 41.93
C VAL A 647 1.90 -20.69 41.14
N LYS A 648 2.56 -19.58 40.78
CA LYS A 648 2.05 -18.56 39.86
C LYS A 648 1.93 -19.16 38.44
N GLN A 649 0.70 -19.39 37.98
CA GLN A 649 0.41 -19.43 36.55
C GLN A 649 0.43 -17.99 36.00
N PRO A 650 0.83 -17.77 34.73
CA PRO A 650 0.57 -16.50 34.07
C PRO A 650 -0.94 -16.39 33.81
N GLU A 651 -1.60 -15.50 34.55
CA GLU A 651 -3.01 -15.17 34.38
C GLU A 651 -3.17 -14.13 33.27
N GLY A 652 -4.04 -14.40 32.29
CA GLY A 652 -4.52 -13.41 31.33
C GLY A 652 -5.06 -14.01 30.03
N MET A 653 -6.35 -13.80 29.76
CA MET A 653 -7.06 -13.95 28.46
C MET A 653 -7.28 -15.32 27.82
N ARG A 654 -6.36 -16.30 27.89
CA ARG A 654 -6.52 -17.59 27.17
C ARG A 654 -7.77 -18.40 27.56
N SER A 655 -8.31 -18.18 28.75
CA SER A 655 -9.28 -19.11 29.32
C SER A 655 -10.71 -18.84 28.85
N SER A 656 -11.15 -17.62 28.49
CA SER A 656 -12.57 -17.36 28.19
C SER A 656 -13.04 -18.05 26.90
N VAL A 657 -12.44 -17.77 25.74
CA VAL A 657 -12.87 -18.30 24.43
C VAL A 657 -12.82 -19.83 24.35
N LEU A 658 -11.73 -20.45 24.83
CA LEU A 658 -11.61 -21.92 24.84
C LEU A 658 -12.59 -22.57 25.83
N ARG A 659 -12.88 -21.93 26.98
CA ARG A 659 -13.94 -22.38 27.90
C ARG A 659 -15.31 -22.37 27.22
N HIS A 660 -15.58 -21.43 26.32
CA HIS A 660 -16.85 -21.36 25.60
C HIS A 660 -17.01 -22.49 24.58
N PHE A 661 -15.96 -22.89 23.86
CA PHE A 661 -15.96 -24.07 23.00
C PHE A 661 -15.90 -25.40 23.77
N ALA A 662 -15.40 -25.41 25.02
CA ALA A 662 -15.30 -26.56 25.92
C ALA A 662 -16.39 -26.68 27.02
N GLY A 663 -17.40 -25.80 27.06
CA GLY A 663 -18.57 -25.93 27.94
C GLY A 663 -18.49 -25.31 29.34
N LEU A 664 -17.69 -24.26 29.56
CA LEU A 664 -17.58 -23.54 30.84
C LEU A 664 -17.79 -22.01 30.69
N ASP A 665 -18.53 -21.46 31.67
CA ASP A 665 -18.87 -20.08 32.05
C ASP A 665 -18.77 -18.89 31.05
N ILE A 666 -19.89 -18.17 30.90
CA ILE A 666 -20.16 -17.04 29.97
C ILE A 666 -19.76 -15.67 30.56
N THR A 667 -19.40 -15.60 31.83
CA THR A 667 -19.18 -14.31 32.51
C THR A 667 -17.83 -13.63 32.23
N ASP A 668 -16.93 -14.27 31.45
CA ASP A 668 -15.56 -13.82 31.19
C ASP A 668 -15.33 -13.28 29.76
N ILE A 669 -16.40 -12.87 29.07
CA ILE A 669 -16.37 -12.25 27.74
C ILE A 669 -15.79 -10.83 27.84
N LYS A 670 -14.68 -10.56 27.12
CA LYS A 670 -13.98 -9.26 27.12
C LYS A 670 -14.81 -8.22 26.38
N TYR A 671 -15.43 -8.58 25.25
CA TYR A 671 -16.18 -7.67 24.39
C TYR A 671 -17.69 -8.00 24.37
N ARG A 672 -18.53 -7.03 24.70
CA ARG A 672 -19.99 -7.24 24.63
C ARG A 672 -20.50 -7.01 23.22
N LEU A 673 -21.14 -8.02 22.62
CA LEU A 673 -21.86 -7.85 21.35
C LEU A 673 -22.90 -6.74 21.48
N LYS A 674 -22.72 -5.69 20.71
CA LYS A 674 -23.68 -4.60 20.57
C LYS A 674 -24.51 -4.87 19.32
N ARG A 675 -25.81 -5.03 19.47
CA ARG A 675 -26.73 -5.07 18.33
C ARG A 675 -26.82 -3.69 17.69
N LEU A 676 -26.67 -3.61 16.37
CA LEU A 676 -26.66 -2.37 15.59
C LEU A 676 -28.01 -2.00 15.00
#